data_AF-A0A496TKX7-F1
#
_entry.id   AF-A0A496TKX7-F1
#
_cell.length_a   1.000
_cell.length_b   1.000
_cell.length_c   1.000
_cell.angle_alpha   90.00
_cell.angle_beta   90.00
_cell.angle_gamma   90.00
#
_symmetry.space_group_name_H-M   'P 1'
#
loop_
_entity.id
_entity.type
_entity.pdbx_description
1 polymer ?
#
loop_
_entity_poly.entity_id
_entity_poly.type
_entity_poly.pdbx_seq_one_letter_code
_entity_poly.pdbx_strand_id
1 'polypeptide(L)'
;MRRMNKALIFLLLFLLISGFYTGFTGKALSQVSGKETITAAELKAHLYFIASDELEGRETTKRGLNIAARYIASQLLAYGYKPIGDNGTYYQHFKVDVISVPGDIDLIVESGYSKKVLKQGKDFIIGQTPEKNKKFSGGLVFAGYGISAPELGWDDYANIDVKGKFVMAIMDKPKYKDDVFNKPENQKYLNQPRTALNKGAIGVIGIIPAQFEAQWDAIAPSMVGQEQMVIADTPQAGNFLGIYIPRKTMKVLLNLSVEEYNKYIKTINNRERINPEEVEGVNLSINVEKRKETRVTQNVVGVLEGSDPVLKNEYVVLGSHYDHLGARDSVVYNGADDDGSGTVALLEIAQAFALGERPKRSVLFVFHTGEEKGLLGSRYFTDHPLVPLEKISCQLNLDMIGRNGRDSIFVVGSDKLSSELRKINEEVNRKEIGMIFDYKYDAPDDPERIYYRSDHYMYARYGIPIIFYYSGDHPDYHRPTDTPDKCDYIKMQKVSRLVYLVAKKVANLDHMLVLDKDVKYRGKPRLSDKEGRKSITRTDLLAHLSFIASDELEGRETTKRGLKIAARYIASYLKAYGFKPVDKDRSYFQRFNVAIDKIKEGSKLIVRKFGVEKEFLPYKDFIIFGNFPEKVETTGGLVFAGYGIHYPELGWDDFSDIDINGKFVVIFSGIPVFKDSIFAKREYVININKYRKEYLKKHNAAGVIYVFAPRLERIWKRIVSSGGRMKLPDVKENFKDYIPLIYVRSKTAGKILGLSEYEIKEITGKVRNGEKLRTYESFSTEVEFYLYRKRELKETQNVVGVFEGSDPVLKDQYVAFGAHYDHLGVRNGVVYNGADDDGSGTVALLEIAEAFSKGVRPKRSILMVFHTGEEKGLLGSSYFTDHPLVPLEKIDCMLNIDMIGRRSTDSLFIIGADRLSPELDKINREVNKEETGMVFDYRYNAPDDPNNFYRRSDHYMYARYGIPVIFYFSGTHEDYHRPTDDVEKINFEKFERVTRHIYSVGFKIANLDHMLKVEKGPKKRGKIKTER
;
A
#
# COMPACT_ATOMS: atom_id res chain seq x y z
N MET A 1 14.12 45.29 -61.23
CA MET A 1 14.77 43.99 -61.54
C MET A 1 15.75 43.55 -60.44
N ARG A 2 15.29 43.39 -59.19
CA ARG A 2 16.08 42.80 -58.08
C ARG A 2 15.11 42.07 -57.14
N ARG A 3 14.61 40.91 -57.54
CA ARG A 3 13.84 39.98 -56.68
C ARG A 3 13.71 38.59 -57.31
N MET A 4 14.76 38.09 -57.95
CA MET A 4 14.92 36.68 -58.29
C MET A 4 16.39 36.37 -58.06
N ASN A 5 16.74 35.81 -56.90
CA ASN A 5 18.05 35.16 -56.66
C ASN A 5 18.17 34.49 -55.27
N LYS A 6 17.28 34.74 -54.31
CA LYS A 6 17.37 34.07 -52.99
C LYS A 6 16.80 32.65 -52.98
N ALA A 7 15.75 32.36 -53.77
CA ALA A 7 15.14 31.04 -53.83
C ALA A 7 15.99 30.01 -54.59
N LEU A 8 16.69 30.43 -55.65
CA LEU A 8 17.55 29.56 -56.45
C LEU A 8 18.84 29.17 -55.70
N ILE A 9 19.40 30.11 -54.91
CA ILE A 9 20.58 29.84 -54.06
C ILE A 9 20.21 28.91 -52.89
N PHE A 10 19.01 29.03 -52.32
CA PHE A 10 18.55 28.11 -51.27
C PHE A 10 18.29 26.69 -51.80
N LEU A 11 17.75 26.56 -53.02
CA LEU A 11 17.52 25.25 -53.65
C LEU A 11 18.85 24.57 -54.04
N LEU A 12 19.83 25.34 -54.51
CA LEU A 12 21.17 24.84 -54.84
C LEU A 12 21.99 24.46 -53.59
N LEU A 13 21.86 25.20 -52.47
CA LEU A 13 22.46 24.78 -51.20
C LEU A 13 21.79 23.53 -50.62
N PHE A 14 20.47 23.38 -50.77
CA PHE A 14 19.76 22.19 -50.29
C PHE A 14 20.11 20.94 -51.12
N LEU A 15 20.36 21.09 -52.43
CA LEU A 15 20.82 20.03 -53.32
C LEU A 15 22.30 19.68 -53.14
N LEU A 16 23.16 20.64 -52.75
CA LEU A 16 24.56 20.36 -52.40
C LEU A 16 24.71 19.70 -51.01
N ILE A 17 23.79 19.96 -50.07
CA ILE A 17 23.77 19.28 -48.76
C ILE A 17 23.13 17.89 -48.86
N SER A 18 22.18 17.66 -49.77
CA SER A 18 21.63 16.31 -50.02
C SER A 18 22.54 15.44 -50.90
N GLY A 19 23.41 16.05 -51.72
CA GLY A 19 24.42 15.35 -52.53
C GLY A 19 25.63 14.83 -51.76
N PHE A 20 25.90 15.33 -50.54
CA PHE A 20 26.95 14.78 -49.67
C PHE A 20 26.48 13.61 -48.79
N TYR A 21 25.17 13.33 -48.76
CA TYR A 21 24.59 12.25 -47.96
C TYR A 21 24.36 10.93 -48.72
N THR A 22 24.72 10.85 -50.01
CA THR A 22 24.46 9.66 -50.86
C THR A 22 25.70 9.09 -51.55
N GLY A 23 26.91 9.40 -51.07
CA GLY A 23 28.18 8.94 -51.63
C GLY A 23 29.10 8.14 -50.71
N PHE A 24 28.63 7.67 -49.55
CA PHE A 24 29.40 6.79 -48.66
C PHE A 24 28.57 5.54 -48.28
N THR A 25 28.15 4.78 -49.28
CA THR A 25 27.87 3.35 -49.09
C THR A 25 29.01 2.57 -49.72
N GLY A 26 29.62 1.69 -48.93
CA GLY A 26 30.38 0.57 -49.48
C GLY A 26 31.90 0.68 -49.48
N LYS A 27 32.51 1.03 -48.34
CA LYS A 27 33.71 0.32 -47.89
C LYS A 27 33.59 0.11 -46.38
N ALA A 28 33.58 -1.15 -45.99
CA ALA A 28 33.39 -1.62 -44.63
C ALA A 28 34.30 -0.87 -43.64
N LEU A 29 33.70 -0.02 -42.79
CA LEU A 29 34.15 0.06 -41.41
C LEU A 29 33.83 -1.31 -40.84
N SER A 30 34.83 -2.20 -40.77
CA SER A 30 34.66 -3.46 -40.05
C SER A 30 34.17 -3.09 -38.66
N GLN A 31 32.95 -3.50 -38.32
CA GLN A 31 32.41 -3.33 -36.98
C GLN A 31 33.44 -3.96 -36.04
N VAL A 32 34.17 -3.14 -35.27
CA VAL A 32 35.16 -3.66 -34.31
C VAL A 32 34.37 -4.59 -33.41
N SER A 33 34.82 -5.85 -33.32
CA SER A 33 34.18 -6.82 -32.43
C SER A 33 34.15 -6.20 -31.02
N GLY A 34 32.99 -6.13 -30.37
CA GLY A 34 32.89 -5.52 -29.04
C GLY A 34 33.87 -6.15 -28.03
N LYS A 35 34.24 -7.43 -28.23
CA LYS A 35 35.31 -8.08 -27.46
C LYS A 35 36.64 -7.31 -27.53
N GLU A 36 36.99 -6.82 -28.71
CA GLU A 36 38.28 -6.16 -28.97
C GLU A 36 38.33 -4.72 -28.47
N THR A 37 37.18 -4.09 -28.14
CA THR A 37 37.16 -2.77 -27.50
C THR A 37 37.54 -2.84 -26.02
N ILE A 38 37.45 -4.02 -25.39
CA ILE A 38 37.91 -4.19 -24.00
C ILE A 38 39.44 -4.29 -24.02
N THR A 39 40.12 -3.24 -23.54
CA THR A 39 41.58 -3.17 -23.54
C THR A 39 42.17 -3.04 -22.13
N ALA A 40 43.34 -3.64 -21.92
CA ALA A 40 44.11 -3.49 -20.68
C ALA A 40 44.46 -2.02 -20.38
N ALA A 41 44.60 -1.19 -21.41
CA ALA A 41 44.91 0.23 -21.26
C ALA A 41 43.72 1.04 -20.70
N GLU A 42 42.50 0.80 -21.19
CA GLU A 42 41.30 1.47 -20.71
C GLU A 42 40.91 0.97 -19.31
N LEU A 43 40.98 -0.34 -19.06
CA LEU A 43 40.86 -0.92 -17.72
C LEU A 43 41.81 -0.23 -16.72
N LYS A 44 43.07 -0.03 -17.12
CA LYS A 44 44.07 0.69 -16.32
C LYS A 44 43.69 2.14 -16.09
N ALA A 45 43.29 2.86 -17.12
CA ALA A 45 42.91 4.26 -16.99
C ALA A 45 41.72 4.45 -16.02
N HIS A 46 40.68 3.62 -16.18
CA HIS A 46 39.54 3.61 -15.29
C HIS A 46 39.94 3.26 -13.85
N LEU A 47 40.81 2.26 -13.65
CA LEU A 47 41.18 1.80 -12.31
C LEU A 47 42.00 2.83 -11.55
N TYR A 48 42.95 3.49 -12.22
CA TYR A 48 43.73 4.57 -11.62
C TYR A 48 42.85 5.75 -11.18
N PHE A 49 41.70 5.98 -11.82
CA PHE A 49 40.74 6.97 -11.36
C PHE A 49 39.88 6.45 -10.20
N ILE A 50 39.22 5.29 -10.39
CA ILE A 50 38.29 4.73 -9.40
C ILE A 50 38.99 4.51 -8.06
N ALA A 51 40.20 3.95 -8.08
CA ALA A 51 41.02 3.66 -6.90
C ALA A 51 42.05 4.76 -6.57
N SER A 52 41.77 6.02 -6.93
CA SER A 52 42.59 7.17 -6.55
C SER A 52 42.28 7.66 -5.13
N ASP A 53 43.23 8.34 -4.49
CA ASP A 53 43.06 8.93 -3.16
C ASP A 53 41.99 10.03 -3.15
N GLU A 54 41.79 10.71 -4.28
CA GLU A 54 40.76 11.73 -4.49
C GLU A 54 39.33 11.19 -4.33
N LEU A 55 39.14 9.88 -4.49
CA LEU A 55 37.89 9.17 -4.26
C LEU A 55 37.77 8.62 -2.84
N GLU A 56 38.70 8.95 -1.94
CA GLU A 56 38.61 8.75 -0.49
C GLU A 56 38.25 7.30 -0.08
N GLY A 57 38.67 6.31 -0.87
CA GLY A 57 38.37 4.89 -0.63
C GLY A 57 36.90 4.51 -0.75
N ARG A 58 36.08 5.36 -1.39
CA ARG A 58 34.68 5.07 -1.79
C ARG A 58 33.79 4.49 -0.68
N GLU A 59 33.98 4.89 0.58
CA GLU A 59 33.16 4.34 1.67
C GLU A 59 31.68 4.68 1.49
N THR A 60 30.84 3.68 1.71
CA THR A 60 29.39 3.79 1.63
C THR A 60 28.85 4.99 2.43
N THR A 61 27.97 5.79 1.83
CA THR A 61 27.44 7.10 2.32
C THR A 61 28.41 8.29 2.33
N LYS A 62 29.70 8.11 1.98
CA LYS A 62 30.68 9.21 1.99
C LYS A 62 30.81 9.89 0.63
N ARG A 63 31.55 11.00 0.60
CA ARG A 63 31.75 11.85 -0.59
C ARG A 63 32.40 11.06 -1.74
N GLY A 64 33.44 10.30 -1.45
CA GLY A 64 34.14 9.44 -2.42
C GLY A 64 33.20 8.54 -3.24
N LEU A 65 32.28 7.82 -2.57
CA LEU A 65 31.28 6.97 -3.21
C LEU A 65 30.39 7.77 -4.18
N ASN A 66 29.94 8.96 -3.78
CA ASN A 66 29.08 9.79 -4.62
C ASN A 66 29.79 10.29 -5.89
N ILE A 67 31.11 10.52 -5.82
CA ILE A 67 31.93 10.87 -6.99
C ILE A 67 32.02 9.66 -7.92
N ALA A 68 32.33 8.48 -7.39
CA ALA A 68 32.38 7.24 -8.16
C ALA A 68 31.03 6.94 -8.85
N ALA A 69 29.91 7.09 -8.13
CA ALA A 69 28.57 6.88 -8.67
C ALA A 69 28.27 7.82 -9.85
N ARG A 70 28.61 9.11 -9.73
CA ARG A 70 28.45 10.09 -10.82
C ARG A 70 29.35 9.76 -12.02
N TYR A 71 30.57 9.33 -11.76
CA TYR A 71 31.49 8.90 -12.81
C TYR A 71 30.90 7.71 -13.58
N ILE A 72 30.49 6.65 -12.90
CA ILE A 72 29.87 5.46 -13.50
C ILE A 72 28.63 5.86 -14.31
N ALA A 73 27.72 6.64 -13.74
CA ALA A 73 26.52 7.11 -14.43
C ALA A 73 26.86 7.95 -15.69
N SER A 74 27.91 8.77 -15.64
CA SER A 74 28.37 9.54 -16.80
C SER A 74 28.92 8.66 -17.92
N GLN A 75 29.62 7.56 -17.57
CA GLN A 75 30.09 6.59 -18.56
C GLN A 75 28.92 5.86 -19.20
N LEU A 76 27.97 5.35 -18.41
CA LEU A 76 26.76 4.70 -18.92
C LEU A 76 25.95 5.62 -19.86
N LEU A 77 25.83 6.91 -19.50
CA LEU A 77 25.21 7.91 -20.35
C LEU A 77 25.98 8.11 -21.66
N ALA A 78 27.31 8.22 -21.61
CA ALA A 78 28.15 8.35 -22.79
C ALA A 78 28.05 7.13 -23.71
N TYR A 79 27.84 5.94 -23.14
CA TYR A 79 27.64 4.68 -23.86
C TYR A 79 26.20 4.51 -24.37
N GLY A 80 25.29 5.44 -24.08
CA GLY A 80 23.92 5.42 -24.60
C GLY A 80 22.97 4.46 -23.88
N TYR A 81 23.28 4.07 -22.64
CA TYR A 81 22.38 3.28 -21.81
C TYR A 81 21.14 4.10 -21.43
N LYS A 82 20.04 3.41 -21.10
CA LYS A 82 18.86 4.07 -20.55
C LYS A 82 18.91 4.06 -19.02
N PRO A 83 18.64 5.20 -18.37
CA PRO A 83 18.46 5.24 -16.92
C PRO A 83 17.13 4.59 -16.53
N ILE A 84 17.16 3.70 -15.54
CA ILE A 84 15.96 3.00 -15.02
C ILE A 84 15.80 3.08 -13.49
N GLY A 85 16.65 3.86 -12.83
CA GLY A 85 16.53 4.16 -11.41
C GLY A 85 15.44 5.21 -11.14
N ASP A 86 15.49 5.80 -9.95
CA ASP A 86 14.46 6.70 -9.43
C ASP A 86 14.19 7.84 -10.41
N ASN A 87 12.91 8.09 -10.70
CA ASN A 87 12.46 9.17 -11.57
C ASN A 87 13.17 9.23 -12.95
N GLY A 88 13.62 8.08 -13.47
CA GLY A 88 14.36 8.01 -14.74
C GLY A 88 15.81 8.48 -14.64
N THR A 89 16.43 8.35 -13.47
CA THR A 89 17.87 8.57 -13.26
C THR A 89 18.66 7.25 -13.32
N TYR A 90 19.99 7.31 -13.27
CA TYR A 90 20.84 6.12 -13.14
C TYR A 90 20.92 5.61 -11.69
N TYR A 91 20.23 6.22 -10.74
CA TYR A 91 20.43 5.93 -9.32
C TYR A 91 19.21 5.25 -8.74
N GLN A 92 19.43 4.15 -8.02
CA GLN A 92 18.45 3.57 -7.12
C GLN A 92 18.83 3.97 -5.70
N HIS A 93 18.24 5.04 -5.19
CA HIS A 93 18.54 5.53 -3.85
C HIS A 93 17.82 4.70 -2.79
N PHE A 94 18.50 4.50 -1.67
CA PHE A 94 17.89 3.90 -0.49
C PHE A 94 18.51 4.44 0.78
N LYS A 95 17.77 4.29 1.88
CA LYS A 95 18.20 4.76 3.19
C LYS A 95 18.90 3.64 3.94
N VAL A 96 19.98 3.99 4.63
CA VAL A 96 20.69 3.13 5.56
C VAL A 96 20.72 3.77 6.93
N ASP A 97 20.47 2.97 7.96
CA ASP A 97 20.67 3.36 9.34
C ASP A 97 22.12 3.07 9.73
N VAL A 98 22.86 4.13 9.97
CA VAL A 98 24.23 4.11 10.49
C VAL A 98 24.15 4.04 12.01
N ILE A 99 24.62 2.94 12.56
CA ILE A 99 24.60 2.62 13.99
C ILE A 99 26.03 2.64 14.50
N SER A 100 26.28 3.40 15.57
CA SER A 100 27.57 3.37 16.27
C SER A 100 27.37 3.27 17.77
N VAL A 101 28.31 2.61 18.42
CA VAL A 101 28.32 2.40 19.88
C VAL A 101 29.50 3.21 20.45
N PRO A 102 29.23 4.26 21.26
CA PRO A 102 30.27 5.05 21.92
C PRO A 102 31.18 4.19 22.81
N GLY A 103 32.41 4.67 23.05
CA GLY A 103 33.44 3.95 23.82
C GLY A 103 33.28 3.96 25.33
N ASP A 104 32.52 4.90 25.87
CA ASP A 104 32.27 5.14 27.28
C ASP A 104 31.17 4.23 27.87
N ILE A 105 31.19 2.95 27.49
CA ILE A 105 30.26 1.95 28.01
C ILE A 105 30.99 1.00 28.96
N ASP A 106 30.44 0.90 30.17
CA ASP A 106 30.95 0.09 31.26
C ASP A 106 30.08 -1.16 31.48
N LEU A 107 30.71 -2.32 31.57
CA LEU A 107 30.08 -3.54 32.09
C LEU A 107 30.42 -3.66 33.57
N ILE A 108 29.41 -3.53 34.41
CA ILE A 108 29.51 -3.62 35.87
C ILE A 108 29.27 -5.08 36.27
N VAL A 109 30.21 -5.63 37.02
CA VAL A 109 30.15 -6.99 37.59
C VAL A 109 30.05 -6.86 39.10
N GLU A 110 28.94 -7.31 39.67
CA GLU A 110 28.69 -7.33 41.12
C GLU A 110 28.72 -8.78 41.62
N SER A 111 29.57 -9.07 42.60
CA SER A 111 29.70 -10.39 43.22
C SER A 111 29.88 -10.23 44.74
N GLY A 112 28.82 -10.51 45.50
CA GLY A 112 28.79 -10.22 46.95
C GLY A 112 28.98 -8.73 47.24
N TYR A 113 30.01 -8.36 48.03
CA TYR A 113 30.38 -6.96 48.31
C TYR A 113 31.37 -6.37 47.30
N SER A 114 31.82 -7.15 46.31
CA SER A 114 32.80 -6.69 45.33
C SER A 114 32.11 -6.15 44.08
N LYS A 115 32.59 -5.00 43.60
CA LYS A 115 32.16 -4.36 42.36
C LYS A 115 33.35 -4.15 41.44
N LYS A 116 33.32 -4.74 40.25
CA LYS A 116 34.33 -4.56 39.20
C LYS A 116 33.70 -3.86 38.00
N VAL A 117 34.47 -3.00 37.35
CA VAL A 117 34.07 -2.26 36.15
C VAL A 117 34.99 -2.69 35.01
N LEU A 118 34.40 -3.29 33.98
CA LEU A 118 35.08 -3.67 32.74
C LEU A 118 34.82 -2.58 31.70
N LYS A 119 35.82 -2.27 30.87
CA LYS A 119 35.80 -1.19 29.88
C LYS A 119 35.66 -1.72 28.46
N GLN A 120 34.76 -1.13 27.68
CA GLN A 120 34.64 -1.44 26.25
C GLN A 120 35.93 -1.06 25.50
N GLY A 121 36.31 -1.86 24.50
CA GLY A 121 37.54 -1.66 23.70
C GLY A 121 38.82 -2.16 24.41
N LYS A 122 38.72 -2.59 25.67
CA LYS A 122 39.82 -3.17 26.44
C LYS A 122 39.47 -4.55 27.00
N ASP A 123 38.37 -4.64 27.73
CA ASP A 123 37.97 -5.86 28.43
C ASP A 123 36.85 -6.62 27.68
N PHE A 124 36.06 -5.90 26.88
CA PHE A 124 35.02 -6.46 26.01
C PHE A 124 34.75 -5.56 24.80
N ILE A 125 34.05 -6.08 23.79
CA ILE A 125 33.44 -5.29 22.70
C ILE A 125 31.95 -5.65 22.58
N ILE A 126 31.12 -4.69 22.22
CA ILE A 126 29.73 -4.96 21.86
C ILE A 126 29.68 -5.34 20.38
N GLY A 127 29.26 -6.58 20.10
CA GLY A 127 29.11 -7.07 18.73
C GLY A 127 27.67 -7.01 18.20
N GLN A 128 26.68 -7.19 19.08
CA GLN A 128 25.27 -7.09 18.73
C GLN A 128 24.56 -6.12 19.68
N THR A 129 23.96 -5.06 19.11
CA THR A 129 23.28 -4.02 19.88
C THR A 129 21.78 -4.26 19.99
N PRO A 130 21.13 -3.84 21.09
CA PRO A 130 19.67 -3.84 21.20
C PRO A 130 19.00 -2.88 20.21
N GLU A 131 17.70 -3.06 19.97
CA GLU A 131 16.88 -2.17 19.14
C GLU A 131 16.85 -0.72 19.65
N LYS A 132 16.87 -0.51 20.97
CA LYS A 132 16.84 0.81 21.64
C LYS A 132 17.91 0.90 22.72
N ASN A 133 18.27 2.13 23.09
CA ASN A 133 19.11 2.38 24.26
C ASN A 133 18.48 1.73 25.48
N LYS A 134 19.24 0.90 26.18
CA LYS A 134 18.69 0.06 27.23
C LYS A 134 19.77 -0.34 28.23
N LYS A 135 19.39 -0.30 29.50
CA LYS A 135 20.11 -0.98 30.56
C LYS A 135 19.73 -2.45 30.61
N PHE A 136 20.73 -3.32 30.53
CA PHE A 136 20.60 -4.73 30.81
C PHE A 136 21.07 -5.00 32.23
N SER A 137 20.33 -5.82 32.96
CA SER A 137 20.71 -6.29 34.30
C SER A 137 20.20 -7.71 34.50
N GLY A 138 21.05 -8.60 34.99
CA GLY A 138 20.66 -9.97 35.30
C GLY A 138 21.82 -10.85 35.72
N GLY A 139 21.50 -12.04 36.21
CA GLY A 139 22.48 -13.06 36.57
C GLY A 139 23.24 -13.61 35.37
N LEU A 140 24.28 -14.40 35.64
CA LEU A 140 25.15 -15.01 34.63
C LEU A 140 25.01 -16.53 34.63
N VAL A 141 24.86 -17.12 33.45
CA VAL A 141 24.92 -18.56 33.21
C VAL A 141 26.10 -18.84 32.29
N PHE A 142 26.95 -19.81 32.64
CA PHE A 142 27.94 -20.33 31.71
C PHE A 142 27.37 -21.57 31.01
N ALA A 143 27.19 -21.51 29.69
CA ALA A 143 26.56 -22.56 28.89
C ALA A 143 27.57 -23.35 28.06
N GLY A 144 28.82 -23.52 28.51
CA GLY A 144 29.84 -24.25 27.76
C GLY A 144 30.04 -23.67 26.34
N TYR A 145 29.69 -24.44 25.30
CA TYR A 145 29.77 -24.00 23.89
C TYR A 145 28.50 -23.30 23.41
N GLY A 146 27.46 -23.20 24.23
CA GLY A 146 26.20 -22.53 23.90
C GLY A 146 25.44 -23.20 22.75
N ILE A 147 25.65 -24.51 22.53
CA ILE A 147 25.06 -25.28 21.44
C ILE A 147 23.82 -26.04 21.93
N SER A 148 22.74 -26.00 21.16
CA SER A 148 21.55 -26.83 21.39
C SER A 148 21.28 -27.65 20.13
N ALA A 149 21.72 -28.90 20.14
CA ALA A 149 21.52 -29.92 19.12
C ALA A 149 21.15 -31.29 19.77
N PRO A 150 19.99 -31.39 20.46
CA PRO A 150 19.56 -32.63 21.11
C PRO A 150 19.61 -33.87 20.21
N GLU A 151 19.33 -33.70 18.92
CA GLU A 151 19.38 -34.74 17.89
C GLU A 151 20.78 -35.30 17.63
N LEU A 152 21.84 -34.53 17.89
CA LEU A 152 23.22 -34.99 17.84
C LEU A 152 23.72 -35.53 19.20
N GLY A 153 22.89 -35.40 20.25
CA GLY A 153 23.23 -35.74 21.63
C GLY A 153 23.99 -34.64 22.37
N TRP A 154 23.90 -33.38 21.92
CA TRP A 154 24.56 -32.25 22.56
C TRP A 154 23.56 -31.13 22.84
N ASP A 155 23.29 -30.84 24.10
CA ASP A 155 22.46 -29.69 24.49
C ASP A 155 23.03 -29.05 25.75
N ASP A 156 23.63 -27.87 25.58
CA ASP A 156 24.17 -27.07 26.67
C ASP A 156 23.07 -26.34 27.48
N TYR A 157 21.81 -26.44 27.06
CA TYR A 157 20.67 -25.80 27.72
C TYR A 157 19.73 -26.80 28.40
N ALA A 158 20.04 -28.10 28.37
CA ALA A 158 19.10 -29.15 28.79
C ALA A 158 18.64 -29.03 30.25
N ASN A 159 19.52 -28.57 31.14
CA ASN A 159 19.29 -28.54 32.59
C ASN A 159 19.57 -27.18 33.24
N ILE A 160 19.48 -26.08 32.47
CA ILE A 160 19.80 -24.74 32.99
C ILE A 160 18.78 -23.70 32.51
N ASP A 161 18.30 -22.88 33.44
CA ASP A 161 17.40 -21.77 33.13
C ASP A 161 18.20 -20.50 32.81
N VAL A 162 18.06 -20.03 31.57
CA VAL A 162 18.73 -18.83 31.06
C VAL A 162 17.78 -17.64 30.93
N LYS A 163 16.50 -17.81 31.23
CA LYS A 163 15.48 -16.78 31.01
C LYS A 163 15.78 -15.56 31.88
N GLY A 164 15.90 -14.38 31.26
CA GLY A 164 16.20 -13.15 32.00
C GLY A 164 17.67 -12.98 32.40
N LYS A 165 18.56 -13.92 32.03
CA LYS A 165 19.98 -13.93 32.41
C LYS A 165 20.91 -13.70 31.22
N PHE A 166 22.15 -13.31 31.48
CA PHE A 166 23.22 -13.34 30.49
C PHE A 166 23.73 -14.77 30.33
N VAL A 167 23.94 -15.19 29.09
CA VAL A 167 24.55 -16.49 28.77
C VAL A 167 25.98 -16.26 28.29
N MET A 168 26.96 -16.76 29.03
CA MET A 168 28.33 -16.82 28.57
C MET A 168 28.60 -18.15 27.86
N ALA A 169 29.19 -18.09 26.68
CA ALA A 169 29.47 -19.26 25.87
C ALA A 169 30.80 -19.13 25.10
N ILE A 170 31.43 -20.26 24.82
CA ILE A 170 32.64 -20.35 24.00
C ILE A 170 32.25 -20.26 22.53
N MET A 171 32.76 -19.24 21.84
CA MET A 171 32.49 -19.00 20.42
C MET A 171 33.39 -19.86 19.53
N ASP A 172 33.33 -21.17 19.75
CA ASP A 172 34.12 -22.19 19.05
C ASP A 172 33.28 -23.48 18.89
N LYS A 173 33.88 -24.53 18.34
CA LYS A 173 33.25 -25.83 18.11
C LYS A 173 33.86 -26.86 19.06
N PRO A 174 33.07 -27.66 19.81
CA PRO A 174 33.64 -28.73 20.62
C PRO A 174 34.15 -29.89 19.75
N LYS A 175 35.12 -30.65 20.27
CA LYS A 175 35.53 -31.95 19.73
C LYS A 175 34.56 -33.00 20.24
N TYR A 176 33.70 -33.52 19.36
CA TYR A 176 32.62 -34.43 19.75
C TYR A 176 32.22 -35.36 18.60
N LYS A 177 32.13 -36.67 18.88
CA LYS A 177 31.69 -37.75 17.96
C LYS A 177 32.20 -37.55 16.52
N ASP A 178 33.46 -37.84 16.28
CA ASP A 178 34.13 -37.65 14.98
C ASP A 178 33.98 -36.23 14.41
N ASP A 179 34.06 -35.23 15.30
CA ASP A 179 33.87 -33.81 14.99
C ASP A 179 32.60 -33.53 14.18
N VAL A 180 31.46 -34.06 14.65
CA VAL A 180 30.14 -33.93 14.00
C VAL A 180 29.76 -32.46 13.71
N PHE A 181 30.25 -31.51 14.49
CA PHE A 181 30.03 -30.07 14.30
C PHE A 181 30.88 -29.42 13.19
N ASN A 182 31.88 -30.13 12.65
CA ASN A 182 32.59 -29.70 11.45
C ASN A 182 31.78 -30.00 10.18
N LYS A 183 30.78 -30.88 10.24
CA LYS A 183 29.97 -31.25 9.08
C LYS A 183 29.07 -30.09 8.64
N PRO A 184 28.98 -29.76 7.33
CA PRO A 184 28.21 -28.63 6.83
C PRO A 184 26.75 -28.59 7.29
N GLU A 185 26.07 -29.73 7.35
CA GLU A 185 24.66 -29.86 7.75
C GLU A 185 24.40 -29.49 9.22
N ASN A 186 25.45 -29.51 10.06
CA ASN A 186 25.38 -29.24 11.50
C ASN A 186 25.86 -27.83 11.87
N GLN A 187 26.40 -27.06 10.92
CA GLN A 187 26.85 -25.69 11.16
C GLN A 187 25.71 -24.76 11.65
N LYS A 188 24.45 -25.10 11.34
CA LYS A 188 23.26 -24.38 11.81
C LYS A 188 23.16 -24.29 13.34
N TYR A 189 23.78 -25.21 14.09
CA TYR A 189 23.78 -25.21 15.56
C TYR A 189 24.84 -24.28 16.17
N LEU A 190 25.78 -23.78 15.37
CA LEU A 190 26.90 -22.93 15.79
C LEU A 190 26.56 -21.43 15.75
N ASN A 191 25.28 -21.09 15.93
CA ASN A 191 24.83 -19.71 16.13
C ASN A 191 24.43 -19.53 17.59
N GLN A 192 25.44 -19.54 18.47
CA GLN A 192 25.27 -19.46 19.92
C GLN A 192 24.45 -18.22 20.35
N PRO A 193 24.65 -17.00 19.80
CA PRO A 193 23.82 -15.85 20.14
C PRO A 193 22.34 -16.09 19.86
N ARG A 194 22.00 -16.66 18.70
CA ARG A 194 20.61 -16.96 18.33
C ARG A 194 20.02 -18.06 19.21
N THR A 195 20.80 -19.08 19.55
CA THR A 195 20.36 -20.14 20.48
C THR A 195 20.05 -19.56 21.85
N ALA A 196 20.93 -18.74 22.43
CA ALA A 196 20.72 -18.08 23.71
C ALA A 196 19.47 -17.17 23.69
N LEU A 197 19.30 -16.38 22.62
CA LEU A 197 18.10 -15.55 22.41
C LEU A 197 16.82 -16.40 22.40
N ASN A 198 16.80 -17.48 21.62
CA ASN A 198 15.64 -18.37 21.51
C ASN A 198 15.29 -19.06 22.84
N LYS A 199 16.27 -19.25 23.72
CA LYS A 199 16.10 -19.82 25.06
C LYS A 199 15.70 -18.77 26.12
N GLY A 200 15.60 -17.50 25.75
CA GLY A 200 15.09 -16.42 26.61
C GLY A 200 16.16 -15.61 27.36
N ALA A 201 17.44 -15.76 26.99
CA ALA A 201 18.51 -14.95 27.55
C ALA A 201 18.34 -13.46 27.19
N ILE A 202 18.75 -12.57 28.08
CA ILE A 202 18.73 -11.11 27.83
C ILE A 202 19.95 -10.64 27.04
N GLY A 203 21.00 -11.45 27.01
CA GLY A 203 22.19 -11.23 26.20
C GLY A 203 23.14 -12.42 26.22
N VAL A 204 24.10 -12.42 25.30
CA VAL A 204 25.19 -13.40 25.23
C VAL A 204 26.54 -12.72 25.46
N ILE A 205 27.42 -13.40 26.20
CA ILE A 205 28.82 -13.04 26.39
C ILE A 205 29.67 -14.12 25.71
N GLY A 206 30.17 -13.84 24.52
CA GLY A 206 30.98 -14.75 23.73
C GLY A 206 32.45 -14.69 24.08
N ILE A 207 33.02 -15.81 24.54
CA ILE A 207 34.47 -15.97 24.71
C ILE A 207 35.07 -16.24 23.34
N ILE A 208 35.94 -15.35 22.88
CA ILE A 208 36.56 -15.47 21.56
C ILE A 208 37.58 -16.62 21.49
N PRO A 209 37.77 -17.25 20.31
CA PRO A 209 38.85 -18.20 20.09
C PRO A 209 40.25 -17.60 20.28
N ALA A 210 41.22 -18.46 20.64
CA ALA A 210 42.61 -18.05 20.92
C ALA A 210 43.26 -17.25 19.79
N GLN A 211 42.97 -17.61 18.53
CA GLN A 211 43.52 -16.94 17.36
C GLN A 211 43.15 -15.46 17.29
N PHE A 212 41.91 -15.11 17.70
CA PHE A 212 41.44 -13.73 17.73
C PHE A 212 41.95 -12.99 18.95
N GLU A 213 42.10 -13.69 20.08
CA GLU A 213 42.65 -13.12 21.31
C GLU A 213 44.08 -12.60 21.14
N ALA A 214 44.90 -13.25 20.30
CA ALA A 214 46.27 -12.81 20.01
C ALA A 214 46.34 -11.40 19.39
N GLN A 215 45.27 -10.93 18.76
CA GLN A 215 45.18 -9.60 18.13
C GLN A 215 44.25 -8.65 18.90
N TRP A 216 43.72 -9.08 20.06
CA TRP A 216 42.67 -8.36 20.79
C TRP A 216 43.06 -6.92 21.14
N ASP A 217 44.26 -6.72 21.69
CA ASP A 217 44.68 -5.39 22.15
C ASP A 217 44.87 -4.39 20.98
N ALA A 218 45.02 -4.88 19.74
CA ALA A 218 45.03 -4.06 18.53
C ALA A 218 43.64 -3.86 17.93
N ILE A 219 42.80 -4.91 17.92
CA ILE A 219 41.48 -4.88 17.26
C ILE A 219 40.42 -4.22 18.13
N ALA A 220 40.34 -4.55 19.43
CA ALA A 220 39.25 -4.14 20.30
C ALA A 220 39.06 -2.61 20.37
N PRO A 221 40.12 -1.78 20.46
CA PRO A 221 39.97 -0.33 20.39
C PRO A 221 39.39 0.15 19.05
N SER A 222 39.78 -0.46 17.93
CA SER A 222 39.32 -0.08 16.58
C SER A 222 37.86 -0.41 16.29
N MET A 223 37.28 -1.35 17.03
CA MET A 223 35.87 -1.74 16.92
C MET A 223 34.94 -0.77 17.66
N VAL A 224 35.48 0.04 18.58
CA VAL A 224 34.72 1.02 19.34
C VAL A 224 34.35 2.20 18.45
N GLY A 225 33.08 2.59 18.46
CA GLY A 225 32.58 3.71 17.66
C GLY A 225 32.48 3.42 16.16
N GLN A 226 32.82 2.22 15.71
CA GLN A 226 32.73 1.84 14.30
C GLN A 226 31.28 1.92 13.81
N GLU A 227 31.08 2.50 12.63
CA GLU A 227 29.78 2.61 11.98
C GLU A 227 29.37 1.25 11.38
N GLN A 228 28.35 0.64 11.95
CA GLN A 228 27.58 -0.45 11.33
C GLN A 228 26.48 0.15 10.47
N MET A 229 26.13 -0.50 9.36
CA MET A 229 25.04 -0.04 8.50
C MET A 229 24.05 -1.16 8.24
N VAL A 230 22.77 -0.81 8.26
CA VAL A 230 21.68 -1.69 7.84
C VAL A 230 20.73 -0.89 6.94
N ILE A 231 20.04 -1.55 6.02
CA ILE A 231 18.98 -0.88 5.26
C ILE A 231 17.93 -0.36 6.26
N ALA A 232 17.55 0.90 6.13
CA ALA A 232 16.60 1.53 7.03
C ALA A 232 15.28 0.74 7.07
N ASP A 233 14.60 0.77 8.22
CA ASP A 233 13.34 0.04 8.46
C ASP A 233 13.43 -1.50 8.36
N THR A 234 14.64 -2.05 8.23
CA THR A 234 14.87 -3.50 8.39
C THR A 234 14.60 -3.88 9.85
N PRO A 235 13.70 -4.85 10.12
CA PRO A 235 13.41 -5.31 11.47
C PRO A 235 14.68 -5.80 12.16
N GLN A 236 15.07 -5.15 13.26
CA GLN A 236 16.19 -5.58 14.09
C GLN A 236 15.76 -6.75 14.98
N ALA A 237 16.70 -7.66 15.27
CA ALA A 237 16.45 -8.85 16.07
C ALA A 237 16.26 -8.52 17.56
N GLY A 238 15.10 -7.93 17.92
CA GLY A 238 14.64 -7.74 19.30
C GLY A 238 15.61 -7.01 20.25
N ASN A 239 15.27 -7.06 21.54
CA ASN A 239 16.08 -6.46 22.62
C ASN A 239 17.12 -7.45 23.14
N PHE A 240 18.12 -7.81 22.32
CA PHE A 240 19.19 -8.74 22.67
C PHE A 240 20.56 -8.09 22.58
N LEU A 241 21.44 -8.39 23.55
CA LEU A 241 22.79 -7.84 23.63
C LEU A 241 23.83 -8.93 23.40
N GLY A 242 24.75 -8.72 22.46
CA GLY A 242 25.91 -9.59 22.23
C GLY A 242 27.21 -8.88 22.60
N ILE A 243 27.93 -9.43 23.56
CA ILE A 243 29.24 -8.96 24.03
C ILE A 243 30.28 -10.01 23.68
N TYR A 244 31.45 -9.61 23.20
CA TYR A 244 32.59 -10.50 23.01
C TYR A 244 33.72 -10.14 23.98
N ILE A 245 34.36 -11.16 24.54
CA ILE A 245 35.41 -11.00 25.54
C ILE A 245 36.62 -11.88 25.21
N PRO A 246 37.84 -11.43 25.56
CA PRO A 246 39.02 -12.29 25.60
C PRO A 246 38.92 -13.25 26.79
N ARG A 247 39.66 -14.35 26.74
CA ARG A 247 39.61 -15.39 27.79
C ARG A 247 40.05 -14.85 29.14
N LYS A 248 40.97 -13.87 29.19
CA LYS A 248 41.37 -13.19 30.43
C LYS A 248 40.19 -12.54 31.18
N THR A 249 39.19 -12.02 30.46
CA THR A 249 37.99 -11.40 31.06
C THR A 249 37.04 -12.44 31.65
N MET A 250 37.00 -13.66 31.11
CA MET A 250 36.21 -14.78 31.66
C MET A 250 36.61 -15.07 33.11
N LYS A 251 37.91 -15.03 33.45
CA LYS A 251 38.40 -15.19 34.82
C LYS A 251 37.73 -14.24 35.80
N VAL A 252 37.51 -12.99 35.37
CA VAL A 252 36.91 -11.94 36.19
C VAL A 252 35.41 -12.18 36.36
N LEU A 253 34.70 -12.55 35.28
CA LEU A 253 33.26 -12.77 35.29
C LEU A 253 32.84 -14.01 36.10
N LEU A 254 33.66 -15.07 36.08
CA LEU A 254 33.43 -16.30 36.84
C LEU A 254 34.08 -16.30 38.23
N ASN A 255 34.76 -15.22 38.62
CA ASN A 255 35.49 -15.11 39.88
C ASN A 255 36.45 -16.29 40.18
N LEU A 256 37.17 -16.77 39.15
CA LEU A 256 38.01 -17.96 39.24
C LEU A 256 39.36 -17.67 39.92
N SER A 257 39.83 -18.64 40.71
CA SER A 257 41.23 -18.75 41.13
C SER A 257 42.15 -18.95 39.91
N VAL A 258 43.47 -18.82 40.12
CA VAL A 258 44.45 -19.04 39.04
C VAL A 258 44.40 -20.49 38.57
N GLU A 259 44.26 -21.43 39.51
CA GLU A 259 44.20 -22.86 39.28
C GLU A 259 42.94 -23.26 38.47
N GLU A 260 41.77 -22.74 38.87
CA GLU A 260 40.51 -23.00 38.15
C GLU A 260 40.53 -22.40 36.74
N TYR A 261 41.02 -21.16 36.59
CA TYR A 261 41.18 -20.54 35.29
C TYR A 261 42.08 -21.36 34.36
N ASN A 262 43.23 -21.82 34.84
CA ASN A 262 44.14 -22.65 34.06
C ASN A 262 43.50 -23.99 33.65
N LYS A 263 42.68 -24.58 34.52
CA LYS A 263 41.89 -25.78 34.20
C LYS A 263 40.89 -25.50 33.06
N TYR A 264 40.13 -24.41 33.16
CA TYR A 264 39.20 -23.98 32.11
C TYR A 264 39.90 -23.77 30.76
N ILE A 265 41.02 -23.04 30.74
CA ILE A 265 41.78 -22.80 29.51
C ILE A 265 42.31 -24.09 28.89
N LYS A 266 42.79 -25.04 29.71
CA LYS A 266 43.23 -26.36 29.23
C LYS A 266 42.08 -27.12 28.56
N THR A 267 40.91 -27.17 29.20
CA THR A 267 39.71 -27.85 28.65
C THR A 267 39.23 -27.18 27.35
N ILE A 268 39.22 -25.84 27.29
CA ILE A 268 38.87 -25.07 26.08
C ILE A 268 39.85 -25.35 24.94
N ASN A 269 41.17 -25.34 25.21
CA ASN A 269 42.20 -25.62 24.21
C ASN A 269 42.11 -27.04 23.65
N ASN A 270 41.70 -27.99 24.49
CA ASN A 270 41.45 -29.37 24.06
C ASN A 270 40.10 -29.55 23.35
N ARG A 271 39.28 -28.49 23.26
CA ARG A 271 37.92 -28.48 22.72
C ARG A 271 36.99 -29.48 23.44
N GLU A 272 37.27 -29.76 24.71
CA GLU A 272 36.53 -30.70 25.54
C GLU A 272 35.22 -30.08 26.05
N ARG A 273 34.23 -30.92 26.40
CA ARG A 273 32.95 -30.48 26.95
C ARG A 273 33.16 -29.85 28.33
N ILE A 274 32.51 -28.71 28.57
CA ILE A 274 32.37 -28.11 29.89
C ILE A 274 30.89 -28.12 30.24
N ASN A 275 30.58 -28.56 31.46
CA ASN A 275 29.21 -28.63 31.92
C ASN A 275 28.63 -27.21 32.10
N PRO A 276 27.41 -26.95 31.61
CA PRO A 276 26.71 -25.72 31.89
C PRO A 276 26.48 -25.53 33.39
N GLU A 277 26.69 -24.33 33.91
CA GLU A 277 26.47 -23.99 35.31
C GLU A 277 25.94 -22.56 35.49
N GLU A 278 25.12 -22.37 36.52
CA GLU A 278 24.69 -21.04 36.94
C GLU A 278 25.78 -20.43 37.83
N VAL A 279 26.14 -19.18 37.57
CA VAL A 279 27.20 -18.50 38.31
C VAL A 279 26.57 -17.78 39.50
N GLU A 280 26.55 -18.46 40.65
CA GLU A 280 25.90 -17.95 41.86
C GLU A 280 26.52 -16.63 42.34
N GLY A 281 25.66 -15.72 42.79
CA GLY A 281 26.07 -14.45 43.40
C GLY A 281 26.61 -13.39 42.43
N VAL A 282 26.68 -13.68 41.12
CA VAL A 282 27.13 -12.71 40.10
C VAL A 282 25.93 -12.05 39.42
N ASN A 283 25.89 -10.72 39.48
CA ASN A 283 24.94 -9.90 38.74
C ASN A 283 25.70 -8.96 37.79
N LEU A 284 25.28 -8.93 36.53
CA LEU A 284 25.86 -8.07 35.50
C LEU A 284 24.92 -6.92 35.21
N SER A 285 25.46 -5.71 35.05
CA SER A 285 24.69 -4.59 34.49
C SER A 285 25.50 -3.76 33.50
N ILE A 286 24.85 -3.35 32.42
CA ILE A 286 25.46 -2.55 31.35
C ILE A 286 24.41 -1.63 30.76
N ASN A 287 24.74 -0.34 30.61
CA ASN A 287 23.90 0.62 29.92
C ASN A 287 24.40 0.75 28.48
N VAL A 288 23.64 0.25 27.52
CA VAL A 288 24.03 0.32 26.11
C VAL A 288 23.33 1.50 25.47
N GLU A 289 24.12 2.50 25.12
CA GLU A 289 23.69 3.64 24.31
C GLU A 289 24.22 3.45 22.90
N LYS A 290 23.34 3.55 21.91
CA LYS A 290 23.73 3.58 20.50
C LYS A 290 23.34 4.91 19.89
N ARG A 291 24.16 5.39 18.96
CA ARG A 291 23.83 6.48 18.06
C ARG A 291 23.28 5.87 16.78
N LYS A 292 22.20 6.47 16.28
CA LYS A 292 21.56 6.07 15.03
C LYS A 292 21.39 7.32 14.18
N GLU A 293 21.92 7.27 12.97
CA GLU A 293 21.75 8.31 11.96
C GLU A 293 21.30 7.66 10.67
N THR A 294 20.21 8.14 10.06
CA THR A 294 19.78 7.64 8.76
C THR A 294 20.46 8.45 7.66
N ARG A 295 21.22 7.78 6.79
CA ARG A 295 21.88 8.37 5.61
C ARG A 295 21.29 7.79 4.33
N VAL A 296 21.50 8.48 3.21
CA VAL A 296 21.09 8.01 1.88
C VAL A 296 22.33 7.51 1.13
N THR A 297 22.19 6.40 0.42
CA THR A 297 23.17 5.89 -0.54
C THR A 297 22.43 5.43 -1.81
N GLN A 298 23.15 4.92 -2.81
CA GLN A 298 22.56 4.55 -4.10
C GLN A 298 23.26 3.36 -4.76
N ASN A 299 22.51 2.52 -5.48
CA ASN A 299 23.09 1.72 -6.56
C ASN A 299 23.13 2.55 -7.85
N VAL A 300 24.03 2.24 -8.78
CA VAL A 300 24.02 2.81 -10.15
C VAL A 300 23.52 1.75 -11.13
N VAL A 301 22.50 2.09 -11.93
CA VAL A 301 21.79 1.13 -12.77
C VAL A 301 21.53 1.70 -14.16
N GLY A 302 21.92 0.95 -15.20
CA GLY A 302 21.65 1.30 -16.60
C GLY A 302 21.30 0.08 -17.44
N VAL A 303 20.36 0.24 -18.36
CA VAL A 303 19.93 -0.83 -19.28
C VAL A 303 20.28 -0.52 -20.73
N LEU A 304 20.87 -1.50 -21.42
CA LEU A 304 20.92 -1.52 -22.87
C LEU A 304 19.76 -2.38 -23.38
N GLU A 305 18.82 -1.75 -24.08
CA GLU A 305 17.68 -2.47 -24.65
C GLU A 305 18.12 -3.46 -25.74
N GLY A 306 17.58 -4.68 -25.64
CA GLY A 306 17.75 -5.72 -26.64
C GLY A 306 17.16 -5.36 -28.01
N SER A 307 17.69 -5.99 -29.05
CA SER A 307 17.29 -5.80 -30.45
C SER A 307 15.99 -6.52 -30.82
N ASP A 308 15.62 -7.57 -30.08
CA ASP A 308 14.42 -8.37 -30.35
C ASP A 308 13.17 -7.75 -29.70
N PRO A 309 12.04 -7.63 -30.41
CA PRO A 309 10.84 -6.94 -29.90
C PRO A 309 10.19 -7.63 -28.69
N VAL A 310 10.40 -8.95 -28.52
CA VAL A 310 9.84 -9.74 -27.41
C VAL A 310 10.90 -9.94 -26.33
N LEU A 311 12.06 -10.45 -26.70
CA LEU A 311 13.11 -10.84 -25.77
C LEU A 311 13.78 -9.65 -25.08
N LYS A 312 13.66 -8.42 -25.62
CA LYS A 312 14.14 -7.21 -24.91
C LYS A 312 13.52 -7.01 -23.52
N ASN A 313 12.41 -7.67 -23.19
CA ASN A 313 11.80 -7.62 -21.85
C ASN A 313 12.34 -8.68 -20.89
N GLU A 314 13.36 -9.43 -21.31
CA GLU A 314 14.16 -10.35 -20.51
C GLU A 314 15.59 -9.81 -20.40
N TYR A 315 16.27 -10.14 -19.31
CA TYR A 315 17.50 -9.50 -18.91
C TYR A 315 18.62 -10.49 -18.62
N VAL A 316 19.82 -10.18 -19.09
CA VAL A 316 21.06 -10.67 -18.49
C VAL A 316 21.60 -9.56 -17.61
N VAL A 317 21.81 -9.84 -16.32
CA VAL A 317 22.32 -8.85 -15.36
C VAL A 317 23.83 -9.03 -15.21
N LEU A 318 24.58 -7.95 -15.21
CA LEU A 318 25.97 -7.92 -14.80
C LEU A 318 26.11 -6.98 -13.61
N GLY A 319 26.91 -7.36 -12.62
CA GLY A 319 27.11 -6.53 -11.44
C GLY A 319 28.48 -6.67 -10.78
N SER A 320 28.78 -5.66 -9.99
CA SER A 320 29.96 -5.54 -9.12
C SER A 320 29.60 -4.51 -8.04
N HIS A 321 30.22 -4.60 -6.87
CA HIS A 321 30.20 -3.46 -5.95
C HIS A 321 31.23 -2.40 -6.36
N TYR A 322 31.00 -1.16 -5.92
CA TYR A 322 31.89 -0.02 -6.20
C TYR A 322 32.22 0.80 -4.94
N ASP A 323 31.92 0.26 -3.77
CA ASP A 323 32.29 0.81 -2.47
C ASP A 323 33.45 0.03 -1.83
N HIS A 324 34.24 0.73 -1.00
CA HIS A 324 35.32 0.13 -0.23
C HIS A 324 35.40 0.71 1.21
N LEU A 325 36.52 0.55 1.91
CA LEU A 325 36.66 0.81 3.35
C LEU A 325 36.88 2.28 3.75
N GLY A 326 37.09 3.20 2.80
CA GLY A 326 37.27 4.63 3.07
C GLY A 326 38.67 5.02 3.55
N ALA A 327 38.76 6.07 4.37
CA ALA A 327 40.00 6.55 4.95
C ALA A 327 39.99 6.46 6.48
N ARG A 328 41.12 6.05 7.08
CA ARG A 328 41.33 5.97 8.54
C ARG A 328 42.62 6.68 8.91
N ASP A 329 42.57 7.61 9.86
CA ASP A 329 43.74 8.40 10.29
C ASP A 329 44.54 9.02 9.13
N SER A 330 43.83 9.56 8.13
CA SER A 330 44.37 10.13 6.87
C SER A 330 44.99 9.12 5.88
N VAL A 331 44.93 7.81 6.16
CA VAL A 331 45.34 6.76 5.23
C VAL A 331 44.13 6.26 4.45
N VAL A 332 44.20 6.33 3.13
CA VAL A 332 43.13 5.86 2.22
C VAL A 332 43.28 4.37 1.95
N TYR A 333 42.16 3.65 1.95
CA TYR A 333 42.08 2.27 1.50
C TYR A 333 41.47 2.31 0.10
N ASN A 334 42.28 2.06 -0.93
CA ASN A 334 41.90 2.35 -2.31
C ASN A 334 41.07 1.25 -2.98
N GLY A 335 41.17 -0.01 -2.54
CA GLY A 335 40.38 -1.14 -3.06
C GLY A 335 40.60 -1.38 -4.54
N ALA A 336 41.85 -1.40 -4.99
CA ALA A 336 42.14 -1.52 -6.41
C ALA A 336 41.74 -2.88 -6.98
N ASP A 337 42.10 -3.99 -6.33
CA ASP A 337 41.60 -5.29 -6.77
C ASP A 337 40.21 -5.57 -6.22
N ASP A 338 39.97 -5.23 -4.95
CA ASP A 338 38.74 -5.52 -4.18
C ASP A 338 37.43 -5.24 -4.96
N ASP A 339 36.98 -3.99 -4.95
CA ASP A 339 35.81 -3.52 -5.69
C ASP A 339 36.19 -2.90 -7.04
N GLY A 340 37.37 -2.26 -7.10
CA GLY A 340 37.81 -1.44 -8.23
C GLY A 340 37.94 -2.23 -9.52
N SER A 341 38.59 -3.39 -9.48
CA SER A 341 38.86 -4.21 -10.67
C SER A 341 37.56 -4.72 -11.33
N GLY A 342 36.58 -5.12 -10.52
CA GLY A 342 35.25 -5.54 -10.96
C GLY A 342 34.45 -4.37 -11.55
N THR A 343 34.46 -3.22 -10.87
CA THR A 343 33.78 -1.98 -11.32
C THR A 343 34.26 -1.53 -12.70
N VAL A 344 35.57 -1.46 -12.92
CA VAL A 344 36.10 -0.97 -14.20
C VAL A 344 35.93 -2.00 -15.31
N ALA A 345 35.97 -3.29 -14.99
CA ALA A 345 35.62 -4.34 -15.94
C ALA A 345 34.16 -4.24 -16.38
N LEU A 346 33.26 -3.94 -15.46
CA LEU A 346 31.85 -3.77 -15.75
C LEU A 346 31.59 -2.56 -16.67
N LEU A 347 32.31 -1.45 -16.49
CA LEU A 347 32.30 -0.29 -17.40
C LEU A 347 32.77 -0.65 -18.82
N GLU A 348 33.87 -1.38 -18.94
CA GLU A 348 34.43 -1.80 -20.24
C GLU A 348 33.51 -2.79 -20.96
N ILE A 349 32.90 -3.72 -20.23
CA ILE A 349 31.88 -4.63 -20.78
C ILE A 349 30.66 -3.82 -21.26
N ALA A 350 30.24 -2.79 -20.54
CA ALA A 350 29.15 -1.91 -20.96
C ALA A 350 29.48 -1.18 -22.27
N GLN A 351 30.69 -0.62 -22.37
CA GLN A 351 31.17 0.01 -23.61
C GLN A 351 31.19 -0.98 -24.79
N ALA A 352 31.67 -2.21 -24.56
CA ALA A 352 31.71 -3.27 -25.56
C ALA A 352 30.33 -3.67 -26.09
N PHE A 353 29.29 -3.66 -25.23
CA PHE A 353 27.91 -3.87 -25.66
C PHE A 353 27.32 -2.67 -26.42
N ALA A 354 27.72 -1.44 -26.07
CA ALA A 354 27.28 -0.24 -26.77
C ALA A 354 27.87 -0.12 -28.19
N LEU A 355 29.15 -0.48 -28.36
CA LEU A 355 29.85 -0.42 -29.64
C LEU A 355 29.64 -1.68 -30.50
N GLY A 356 29.37 -2.82 -29.87
CA GLY A 356 29.14 -4.10 -30.53
C GLY A 356 27.73 -4.28 -31.10
N GLU A 357 27.49 -5.47 -31.63
CA GLU A 357 26.16 -5.90 -32.08
C GLU A 357 25.21 -6.05 -30.87
N ARG A 358 24.03 -5.42 -30.95
CA ARG A 358 23.02 -5.47 -29.88
C ARG A 358 22.45 -6.89 -29.71
N PRO A 359 22.50 -7.47 -28.50
CA PRO A 359 21.92 -8.78 -28.24
C PRO A 359 20.39 -8.75 -28.32
N LYS A 360 19.76 -9.92 -28.48
CA LYS A 360 18.29 -10.05 -28.53
C LYS A 360 17.62 -9.61 -27.22
N ARG A 361 18.11 -10.10 -26.07
CA ARG A 361 17.67 -9.68 -24.73
C ARG A 361 18.31 -8.38 -24.31
N SER A 362 17.68 -7.68 -23.37
CA SER A 362 18.29 -6.52 -22.73
C SER A 362 19.42 -6.95 -21.81
N VAL A 363 20.42 -6.08 -21.66
CA VAL A 363 21.52 -6.28 -20.72
C VAL A 363 21.46 -5.18 -19.67
N LEU A 364 21.38 -5.59 -18.42
CA LEU A 364 21.25 -4.69 -17.27
C LEU A 364 22.54 -4.65 -16.49
N PHE A 365 23.07 -3.46 -16.26
CA PHE A 365 24.28 -3.22 -15.47
C PHE A 365 23.87 -2.63 -14.13
N VAL A 366 24.31 -3.26 -13.04
CA VAL A 366 24.02 -2.85 -11.67
C VAL A 366 25.33 -2.75 -10.90
N PHE A 367 25.72 -1.54 -10.54
CA PHE A 367 26.85 -1.27 -9.66
C PHE A 367 26.31 -1.12 -8.24
N HIS A 368 26.63 -2.07 -7.36
CA HIS A 368 26.10 -2.16 -6.01
C HIS A 368 26.92 -1.32 -5.02
N THR A 369 26.24 -0.71 -4.05
CA THR A 369 26.89 -0.04 -2.91
C THR A 369 26.70 -0.84 -1.62
N GLY A 370 27.62 -0.75 -0.69
CA GLY A 370 27.51 -1.33 0.65
C GLY A 370 27.75 -2.83 0.70
N GLU A 371 28.54 -3.40 -0.21
CA GLU A 371 28.99 -4.79 -0.13
C GLU A 371 29.76 -5.00 1.18
N GLU A 372 30.74 -4.12 1.41
CA GLU A 372 31.64 -4.06 2.58
C GLU A 372 30.92 -3.88 3.91
N LYS A 373 29.66 -3.43 3.84
CA LYS A 373 28.77 -3.18 4.97
C LYS A 373 27.66 -4.24 5.08
N GLY A 374 27.76 -5.34 4.34
CA GLY A 374 26.87 -6.49 4.41
C GLY A 374 25.91 -6.64 3.23
N LEU A 375 26.40 -6.47 2.00
CA LEU A 375 25.65 -6.67 0.75
C LEU A 375 24.41 -5.77 0.64
N LEU A 376 24.50 -4.53 1.14
CA LEU A 376 23.34 -3.64 1.29
C LEU A 376 22.67 -3.33 -0.05
N GLY A 377 23.46 -3.00 -1.07
CA GLY A 377 22.99 -2.57 -2.39
C GLY A 377 22.39 -3.72 -3.19
N SER A 378 23.04 -4.87 -3.25
CA SER A 378 22.50 -6.06 -3.94
C SER A 378 21.29 -6.66 -3.23
N ARG A 379 21.26 -6.62 -1.89
CA ARG A 379 20.06 -6.95 -1.10
C ARG A 379 18.93 -5.99 -1.44
N TYR A 380 19.15 -4.69 -1.40
CA TYR A 380 18.13 -3.69 -1.71
C TYR A 380 17.61 -3.85 -3.14
N PHE A 381 18.51 -4.01 -4.13
CA PHE A 381 18.11 -4.22 -5.52
C PHE A 381 17.23 -5.46 -5.68
N THR A 382 17.56 -6.57 -5.04
CA THR A 382 16.78 -7.82 -5.18
C THR A 382 15.50 -7.81 -4.34
N ASP A 383 15.46 -7.08 -3.22
CA ASP A 383 14.23 -6.90 -2.42
C ASP A 383 13.28 -5.84 -3.04
N HIS A 384 13.83 -4.87 -3.79
CA HIS A 384 13.12 -3.77 -4.47
C HIS A 384 13.56 -3.67 -5.95
N PRO A 385 13.22 -4.66 -6.78
CA PRO A 385 13.83 -4.79 -8.11
C PRO A 385 13.27 -3.79 -9.12
N LEU A 386 14.17 -3.17 -9.90
CA LEU A 386 13.81 -2.24 -10.99
C LEU A 386 13.31 -2.96 -12.25
N VAL A 387 13.56 -4.26 -12.35
CA VAL A 387 13.02 -5.16 -13.40
C VAL A 387 12.48 -6.43 -12.74
N PRO A 388 11.43 -7.08 -13.25
CA PRO A 388 10.91 -8.29 -12.63
C PRO A 388 11.98 -9.39 -12.53
N LEU A 389 12.21 -9.93 -11.32
CA LEU A 389 13.29 -10.90 -11.08
C LEU A 389 13.13 -12.17 -11.92
N GLU A 390 11.90 -12.60 -12.18
CA GLU A 390 11.61 -13.74 -13.04
C GLU A 390 12.00 -13.53 -14.51
N LYS A 391 12.19 -12.28 -14.92
CA LYS A 391 12.67 -11.89 -16.25
C LYS A 391 14.20 -11.79 -16.32
N ILE A 392 14.92 -12.09 -15.24
CA ILE A 392 16.39 -12.20 -15.26
C ILE A 392 16.78 -13.65 -15.58
N SER A 393 17.56 -13.83 -16.66
CA SER A 393 18.05 -15.15 -17.10
C SER A 393 19.19 -15.63 -16.23
N CYS A 394 20.14 -14.75 -15.97
CA CYS A 394 21.23 -14.95 -15.02
C CYS A 394 21.77 -13.61 -14.54
N GLN A 395 22.56 -13.67 -13.46
CA GLN A 395 23.42 -12.59 -13.04
C GLN A 395 24.90 -13.03 -13.11
N LEU A 396 25.76 -12.19 -13.69
CA LEU A 396 27.20 -12.41 -13.75
C LEU A 396 27.88 -11.36 -12.87
N ASN A 397 28.58 -11.79 -11.82
CA ASN A 397 29.20 -10.93 -10.83
C ASN A 397 30.72 -10.90 -10.98
N LEU A 398 31.30 -9.72 -10.86
CA LEU A 398 32.75 -9.52 -10.87
C LEU A 398 33.18 -8.82 -9.57
N ASP A 399 34.14 -9.42 -8.87
CA ASP A 399 34.69 -8.96 -7.59
C ASP A 399 36.11 -9.54 -7.53
N MET A 400 37.13 -8.71 -7.29
CA MET A 400 38.54 -9.13 -7.32
C MET A 400 38.96 -9.93 -8.56
N ILE A 401 39.21 -9.27 -9.70
CA ILE A 401 39.55 -9.93 -10.97
C ILE A 401 40.96 -9.62 -11.52
N GLY A 402 41.76 -8.86 -10.79
CA GLY A 402 43.06 -8.35 -11.21
C GLY A 402 44.28 -9.07 -10.62
N ARG A 403 44.12 -9.97 -9.64
CA ARG A 403 45.26 -10.62 -8.94
C ARG A 403 45.33 -12.14 -9.19
N ASN A 404 46.21 -12.85 -8.48
CA ASN A 404 46.55 -14.27 -8.65
C ASN A 404 47.25 -14.62 -9.99
N GLY A 405 47.18 -15.86 -10.46
CA GLY A 405 47.69 -16.26 -11.78
C GLY A 405 46.95 -15.60 -12.97
N ARG A 406 47.73 -15.09 -13.93
CA ARG A 406 47.24 -14.37 -15.13
C ARG A 406 46.20 -15.14 -15.94
N ASP A 407 46.35 -16.46 -16.01
CA ASP A 407 45.53 -17.33 -16.84
C ASP A 407 44.50 -18.13 -16.03
N SER A 408 44.31 -17.85 -14.73
CA SER A 408 43.36 -18.57 -13.86
C SER A 408 42.28 -17.66 -13.30
N ILE A 409 41.09 -18.19 -13.03
CA ILE A 409 40.01 -17.49 -12.32
C ILE A 409 39.16 -18.50 -11.55
N PHE A 410 38.71 -18.13 -10.35
CA PHE A 410 37.70 -18.90 -9.65
C PHE A 410 36.32 -18.64 -10.26
N VAL A 411 35.58 -19.70 -10.50
CA VAL A 411 34.20 -19.65 -11.03
C VAL A 411 33.29 -20.25 -9.97
N VAL A 412 32.48 -19.40 -9.35
CA VAL A 412 31.63 -19.79 -8.22
C VAL A 412 30.15 -19.68 -8.61
N GLY A 413 29.38 -20.73 -8.34
CA GLY A 413 27.94 -20.84 -8.45
C GLY A 413 27.42 -21.29 -9.81
N SER A 414 28.30 -21.53 -10.78
CA SER A 414 27.95 -21.69 -12.20
C SER A 414 27.04 -22.87 -12.53
N ASP A 415 26.99 -23.91 -11.69
CA ASP A 415 26.13 -25.10 -11.83
C ASP A 415 25.11 -25.29 -10.71
N LYS A 416 24.99 -24.33 -9.77
CA LYS A 416 24.13 -24.52 -8.58
C LYS A 416 22.64 -24.53 -8.93
N LEU A 417 22.28 -23.74 -9.93
CA LEU A 417 20.90 -23.50 -10.37
C LEU A 417 20.68 -23.81 -11.86
N SER A 418 21.71 -23.79 -12.71
CA SER A 418 21.61 -24.06 -14.15
C SER A 418 22.90 -24.67 -14.70
N SER A 419 22.88 -25.97 -15.01
CA SER A 419 23.99 -26.68 -15.66
C SER A 419 24.24 -26.16 -17.07
N GLU A 420 23.23 -25.56 -17.70
CA GLU A 420 23.36 -24.90 -18.99
C GLU A 420 24.31 -23.69 -18.91
N LEU A 421 24.20 -22.87 -17.87
CA LEU A 421 25.06 -21.71 -17.67
C LEU A 421 26.54 -22.11 -17.55
N ARG A 422 26.84 -23.16 -16.77
CA ARG A 422 28.19 -23.73 -16.68
C ARG A 422 28.73 -24.16 -18.05
N LYS A 423 27.94 -24.93 -18.81
CA LYS A 423 28.33 -25.41 -20.15
C LYS A 423 28.61 -24.25 -21.11
N ILE A 424 27.78 -23.21 -21.09
CA ILE A 424 27.99 -21.99 -21.89
C ILE A 424 29.32 -21.32 -21.51
N ASN A 425 29.59 -21.15 -20.21
CA ASN A 425 30.82 -20.53 -19.73
C ASN A 425 32.08 -21.33 -20.16
N GLU A 426 32.07 -22.65 -19.99
CA GLU A 426 33.17 -23.54 -20.39
C GLU A 426 33.37 -23.57 -21.92
N GLU A 427 32.27 -23.58 -22.70
CA GLU A 427 32.34 -23.55 -24.16
C GLU A 427 32.93 -22.23 -24.68
N VAL A 428 32.41 -21.09 -24.20
CA VAL A 428 32.91 -19.77 -24.59
C VAL A 428 34.38 -19.64 -24.23
N ASN A 429 34.76 -20.02 -23.02
CA ASN A 429 36.14 -19.94 -22.57
C ASN A 429 37.09 -20.78 -23.44
N ARG A 430 36.75 -22.06 -23.70
CA ARG A 430 37.56 -22.96 -24.53
C ARG A 430 37.75 -22.44 -25.96
N LYS A 431 36.73 -21.81 -26.53
CA LYS A 431 36.77 -21.32 -27.92
C LYS A 431 37.46 -19.97 -28.08
N GLU A 432 37.32 -19.07 -27.11
CA GLU A 432 37.59 -17.65 -27.33
C GLU A 432 38.70 -17.05 -26.47
N ILE A 433 38.98 -17.61 -25.28
CA ILE A 433 39.80 -16.95 -24.25
C ILE A 433 40.92 -17.86 -23.70
N GLY A 434 40.58 -19.07 -23.24
CA GLY A 434 41.54 -20.03 -22.69
C GLY A 434 41.95 -19.79 -21.22
N MET A 435 41.06 -19.32 -20.36
CA MET A 435 41.29 -19.26 -18.91
C MET A 435 41.24 -20.66 -18.27
N ILE A 436 42.02 -20.88 -17.23
CA ILE A 436 41.94 -22.03 -16.32
C ILE A 436 40.87 -21.72 -15.28
N PHE A 437 39.78 -22.49 -15.27
CA PHE A 437 38.73 -22.37 -14.26
C PHE A 437 39.06 -23.19 -13.04
N ASP A 438 39.00 -22.55 -11.88
CA ASP A 438 39.09 -23.20 -10.57
C ASP A 438 37.72 -23.16 -9.88
N TYR A 439 37.22 -24.33 -9.50
CA TYR A 439 35.92 -24.52 -8.85
C TYR A 439 36.05 -24.85 -7.36
N LYS A 440 37.22 -24.64 -6.75
CA LYS A 440 37.48 -24.93 -5.32
C LYS A 440 36.37 -24.41 -4.41
N TYR A 441 35.98 -23.15 -4.60
CA TYR A 441 34.99 -22.46 -3.78
C TYR A 441 33.53 -22.84 -4.10
N ASP A 442 33.31 -23.68 -5.11
CA ASP A 442 32.01 -24.29 -5.37
C ASP A 442 31.75 -25.54 -4.53
N ALA A 443 32.76 -26.09 -3.85
CA ALA A 443 32.57 -27.24 -2.97
C ALA A 443 31.60 -26.89 -1.82
N PRO A 444 30.49 -27.63 -1.61
CA PRO A 444 29.52 -27.34 -0.54
C PRO A 444 30.10 -27.40 0.87
N ASP A 445 31.21 -28.11 1.04
CA ASP A 445 31.96 -28.31 2.28
C ASP A 445 33.20 -27.41 2.41
N ASP A 446 33.43 -26.49 1.46
CA ASP A 446 34.48 -25.47 1.59
C ASP A 446 34.24 -24.62 2.85
N PRO A 447 35.25 -24.50 3.75
CA PRO A 447 35.08 -23.81 5.03
C PRO A 447 34.88 -22.29 4.88
N GLU A 448 35.38 -21.68 3.80
CA GLU A 448 35.29 -20.24 3.55
C GLU A 448 33.90 -19.81 3.06
N ARG A 449 33.13 -20.75 2.51
CA ARG A 449 31.74 -20.55 2.07
C ARG A 449 31.57 -19.34 1.12
N ILE A 450 32.53 -19.14 0.22
CA ILE A 450 32.60 -18.00 -0.71
C ILE A 450 31.32 -17.81 -1.54
N TYR A 451 30.61 -18.90 -1.90
CA TYR A 451 29.31 -18.83 -2.59
C TYR A 451 28.25 -17.95 -1.89
N TYR A 452 28.41 -17.64 -0.61
CA TYR A 452 27.46 -16.84 0.17
C TYR A 452 27.95 -15.42 0.48
N ARG A 453 29.13 -15.01 -0.03
CA ARG A 453 29.92 -13.89 0.50
C ARG A 453 30.04 -12.65 -0.40
N SER A 454 29.37 -12.61 -1.55
CA SER A 454 29.38 -11.44 -2.45
C SER A 454 28.00 -11.22 -3.08
N ASP A 455 27.82 -10.12 -3.83
CA ASP A 455 26.54 -9.60 -4.31
C ASP A 455 25.68 -10.61 -5.09
N HIS A 456 26.32 -11.52 -5.82
CA HIS A 456 25.66 -12.59 -6.57
C HIS A 456 24.68 -13.42 -5.71
N TYR A 457 25.00 -13.62 -4.43
CA TYR A 457 24.19 -14.45 -3.55
C TYR A 457 22.78 -13.86 -3.34
N MET A 458 22.65 -12.54 -3.37
CA MET A 458 21.36 -11.86 -3.24
C MET A 458 20.43 -12.12 -4.42
N TYR A 459 20.98 -12.51 -5.59
CA TYR A 459 20.22 -12.99 -6.74
C TYR A 459 19.94 -14.50 -6.64
N ALA A 460 20.94 -15.29 -6.24
CA ALA A 460 20.82 -16.74 -6.11
C ALA A 460 19.73 -17.15 -5.10
N ARG A 461 19.54 -16.40 -4.00
CA ARG A 461 18.46 -16.65 -3.02
C ARG A 461 17.05 -16.54 -3.62
N TYR A 462 16.90 -15.85 -4.76
CA TYR A 462 15.65 -15.75 -5.54
C TYR A 462 15.59 -16.73 -6.71
N GLY A 463 16.55 -17.66 -6.82
CA GLY A 463 16.56 -18.67 -7.87
C GLY A 463 17.08 -18.20 -9.22
N ILE A 464 17.76 -17.05 -9.27
CA ILE A 464 18.42 -16.56 -10.48
C ILE A 464 19.77 -17.30 -10.60
N PRO A 465 20.05 -18.00 -11.72
CA PRO A 465 21.37 -18.57 -11.98
C PRO A 465 22.46 -17.50 -11.94
N ILE A 466 23.58 -17.80 -11.31
CA ILE A 466 24.70 -16.86 -11.20
C ILE A 466 26.01 -17.47 -11.66
N ILE A 467 26.94 -16.60 -12.06
CA ILE A 467 28.38 -16.90 -12.01
C ILE A 467 29.04 -15.76 -11.25
N PHE A 468 29.84 -16.11 -10.25
CA PHE A 468 30.73 -15.20 -9.58
C PHE A 468 32.17 -15.46 -10.03
N TYR A 469 32.78 -14.48 -10.69
CA TYR A 469 34.19 -14.49 -11.13
C TYR A 469 35.07 -13.80 -10.10
N TYR A 470 36.04 -14.54 -9.55
CA TYR A 470 36.83 -14.14 -8.37
C TYR A 470 38.28 -14.59 -8.47
N SER A 471 39.22 -13.84 -7.89
CA SER A 471 40.67 -14.16 -7.91
C SER A 471 41.23 -14.66 -6.58
N GLY A 472 40.42 -14.75 -5.52
CA GLY A 472 40.95 -15.17 -4.21
C GLY A 472 41.58 -14.02 -3.43
N ASP A 473 41.68 -14.21 -2.12
CA ASP A 473 42.35 -13.26 -1.24
C ASP A 473 43.85 -13.12 -1.57
N HIS A 474 44.41 -11.97 -1.23
CA HIS A 474 45.85 -11.68 -1.39
C HIS A 474 46.40 -10.86 -0.20
N PRO A 475 47.73 -10.78 -0.01
CA PRO A 475 48.31 -10.11 1.17
C PRO A 475 47.94 -8.64 1.37
N ASP A 476 47.56 -7.95 0.28
CA ASP A 476 47.12 -6.56 0.28
C ASP A 476 45.60 -6.38 0.51
N TYR A 477 44.82 -7.47 0.60
CA TYR A 477 43.35 -7.41 0.71
C TYR A 477 42.93 -6.65 1.98
N HIS A 478 41.97 -5.72 1.86
CA HIS A 478 41.54 -4.80 2.92
C HIS A 478 42.67 -3.96 3.53
N ARG A 479 43.72 -3.63 2.74
CA ARG A 479 44.84 -2.80 3.19
C ARG A 479 45.02 -1.56 2.31
N PRO A 480 45.63 -0.48 2.85
CA PRO A 480 46.00 0.69 2.06
C PRO A 480 46.95 0.39 0.91
N THR A 481 47.61 -0.76 0.95
CA THR A 481 48.55 -1.20 -0.07
C THR A 481 47.88 -1.87 -1.27
N ASP A 482 46.55 -2.04 -1.29
CA ASP A 482 45.81 -2.50 -2.46
C ASP A 482 45.64 -1.37 -3.49
N THR A 483 46.61 -1.29 -4.39
CA THR A 483 46.88 -0.15 -5.27
C THR A 483 46.86 -0.54 -6.74
N PRO A 484 46.45 0.34 -7.67
CA PRO A 484 46.25 0.00 -9.08
C PRO A 484 47.48 -0.57 -9.80
N ASP A 485 48.69 -0.21 -9.39
CA ASP A 485 49.93 -0.72 -9.99
C ASP A 485 50.16 -2.22 -9.77
N LYS A 486 49.46 -2.81 -8.79
CA LYS A 486 49.57 -4.23 -8.43
C LYS A 486 48.63 -5.17 -9.17
N CYS A 487 47.70 -4.64 -9.96
CA CYS A 487 46.75 -5.41 -10.76
C CYS A 487 47.36 -5.87 -12.09
N ASP A 488 47.02 -7.09 -12.52
CA ASP A 488 47.36 -7.61 -13.84
C ASP A 488 46.26 -7.27 -14.85
N TYR A 489 46.48 -6.20 -15.61
CA TYR A 489 45.51 -5.72 -16.59
C TYR A 489 45.29 -6.65 -17.78
N ILE A 490 46.25 -7.54 -18.09
CA ILE A 490 46.07 -8.55 -19.14
C ILE A 490 45.10 -9.63 -18.66
N LYS A 491 45.22 -10.06 -17.39
CA LYS A 491 44.25 -10.93 -16.75
C LYS A 491 42.86 -10.28 -16.73
N MET A 492 42.75 -9.05 -16.24
CA MET A 492 41.47 -8.33 -16.21
C MET A 492 40.83 -8.28 -17.60
N GLN A 493 41.61 -7.94 -18.64
CA GLN A 493 41.14 -7.94 -20.02
C GLN A 493 40.59 -9.32 -20.44
N LYS A 494 41.29 -10.41 -20.13
CA LYS A 494 40.82 -11.78 -20.44
C LYS A 494 39.51 -12.11 -19.73
N VAL A 495 39.41 -11.81 -18.43
CA VAL A 495 38.20 -12.04 -17.64
C VAL A 495 37.03 -11.20 -18.16
N SER A 496 37.22 -9.89 -18.38
CA SER A 496 36.18 -9.01 -18.91
C SER A 496 35.68 -9.46 -20.29
N ARG A 497 36.59 -9.89 -21.19
CA ARG A 497 36.23 -10.45 -22.50
C ARG A 497 35.45 -11.75 -22.36
N LEU A 498 35.84 -12.64 -21.45
CA LEU A 498 35.07 -13.86 -21.16
C LEU A 498 33.65 -13.53 -20.71
N VAL A 499 33.49 -12.65 -19.71
CA VAL A 499 32.17 -12.27 -19.16
C VAL A 499 31.30 -11.61 -20.23
N TYR A 500 31.86 -10.71 -21.05
CA TYR A 500 31.16 -10.10 -22.19
C TYR A 500 30.60 -11.17 -23.15
N LEU A 501 31.43 -12.16 -23.52
CA LEU A 501 31.02 -13.20 -24.48
C LEU A 501 29.99 -14.15 -23.88
N VAL A 502 30.11 -14.51 -22.60
CA VAL A 502 29.13 -15.34 -21.90
C VAL A 502 27.80 -14.59 -21.81
N ALA A 503 27.81 -13.33 -21.37
CA ALA A 503 26.62 -12.49 -21.33
C ALA A 503 25.98 -12.35 -22.72
N LYS A 504 26.78 -12.09 -23.76
CA LYS A 504 26.30 -11.98 -25.15
C LYS A 504 25.69 -13.30 -25.63
N LYS A 505 26.28 -14.45 -25.28
CA LYS A 505 25.76 -15.77 -25.65
C LYS A 505 24.41 -16.04 -25.00
N VAL A 506 24.29 -15.83 -23.69
CA VAL A 506 23.03 -16.02 -22.95
C VAL A 506 21.95 -15.04 -23.44
N ALA A 507 22.30 -13.78 -23.66
CA ALA A 507 21.38 -12.75 -24.13
C ALA A 507 20.83 -13.02 -25.56
N ASN A 508 21.45 -13.95 -26.31
CA ASN A 508 21.04 -14.32 -27.67
C ASN A 508 20.38 -15.70 -27.80
N LEU A 509 20.25 -16.45 -26.70
CA LEU A 509 19.44 -17.68 -26.68
C LEU A 509 18.00 -17.36 -27.10
N ASP A 510 17.28 -18.31 -27.67
CA ASP A 510 15.85 -18.19 -27.95
C ASP A 510 14.97 -18.46 -26.72
N HIS A 511 15.57 -18.90 -25.61
CA HIS A 511 14.92 -19.18 -24.33
C HIS A 511 15.74 -18.62 -23.15
N MET A 512 15.10 -18.50 -21.99
CA MET A 512 15.77 -18.22 -20.72
C MET A 512 16.50 -19.49 -20.25
N LEU A 513 17.62 -19.33 -19.55
CA LEU A 513 18.40 -20.47 -19.04
C LEU A 513 17.53 -21.48 -18.29
N VAL A 514 17.75 -22.76 -18.61
CA VAL A 514 17.06 -23.89 -17.98
C VAL A 514 17.57 -24.07 -16.56
N LEU A 515 16.65 -24.22 -15.62
CA LEU A 515 16.96 -24.46 -14.21
C LEU A 515 17.04 -25.97 -13.93
N ASP A 516 18.07 -26.41 -13.21
CA ASP A 516 18.28 -27.83 -12.88
C ASP A 516 17.38 -28.32 -11.74
N LYS A 517 16.81 -27.38 -10.99
CA LYS A 517 15.97 -27.64 -9.83
C LYS A 517 14.70 -26.83 -9.97
N ASP A 518 13.58 -27.39 -9.53
CA ASP A 518 12.35 -26.64 -9.33
C ASP A 518 12.58 -25.61 -8.21
N VAL A 519 12.98 -24.41 -8.60
CA VAL A 519 13.16 -23.32 -7.63
C VAL A 519 11.78 -22.82 -7.23
N LYS A 520 11.36 -23.15 -6.01
CA LYS A 520 10.07 -22.71 -5.40
C LYS A 520 9.84 -21.20 -5.42
N TYR A 521 10.86 -20.39 -5.73
CA TYR A 521 10.87 -18.93 -5.52
C TYR A 521 11.21 -18.08 -6.75
N ARG A 522 11.24 -18.63 -7.98
CA ARG A 522 11.33 -17.76 -9.17
C ARG A 522 9.98 -17.04 -9.34
N GLY A 523 9.92 -15.74 -9.04
CA GLY A 523 8.80 -14.90 -9.43
C GLY A 523 7.53 -15.00 -8.58
N LYS A 524 7.64 -14.97 -7.24
CA LYS A 524 6.57 -14.39 -6.44
C LYS A 524 7.16 -13.31 -5.55
N PRO A 525 7.02 -12.01 -5.89
CA PRO A 525 6.91 -11.04 -4.81
C PRO A 525 5.82 -11.59 -3.89
N ARG A 526 6.02 -11.55 -2.58
CA ARG A 526 4.85 -11.51 -1.70
C ARG A 526 4.02 -10.34 -2.24
N LEU A 527 2.87 -10.61 -2.85
CA LEU A 527 1.91 -9.60 -3.32
C LEU A 527 1.32 -8.94 -2.08
N SER A 528 2.16 -8.22 -1.36
CA SER A 528 1.84 -7.33 -0.27
C SER A 528 2.66 -6.10 -0.57
N ASP A 529 2.01 -5.04 -1.03
CA ASP A 529 2.63 -3.73 -1.04
C ASP A 529 2.71 -3.22 0.41
N LYS A 530 3.75 -3.68 1.11
CA LYS A 530 3.95 -3.33 2.53
C LYS A 530 4.20 -1.84 2.70
N GLU A 531 4.77 -1.17 1.71
CA GLU A 531 5.14 0.24 1.78
C GLU A 531 3.91 1.14 1.69
N GLY A 532 3.07 0.98 0.67
CA GLY A 532 1.81 1.72 0.60
C GLY A 532 0.86 1.34 1.74
N ARG A 533 0.80 0.06 2.14
CA ARG A 533 -0.02 -0.32 3.31
C ARG A 533 0.45 0.33 4.61
N LYS A 534 1.77 0.47 4.81
CA LYS A 534 2.34 1.10 6.01
C LYS A 534 2.14 2.61 6.03
N SER A 535 1.98 3.26 4.85
CA SER A 535 1.78 4.71 4.81
C SER A 535 0.44 5.15 5.39
N ILE A 536 -0.57 4.27 5.38
CA ILE A 536 -1.85 4.53 6.04
C ILE A 536 -1.61 4.51 7.55
N THR A 537 -1.64 5.68 8.20
CA THR A 537 -1.40 5.79 9.65
C THR A 537 -2.59 6.39 10.39
N ARG A 538 -2.70 6.08 11.69
CA ARG A 538 -3.71 6.72 12.57
C ARG A 538 -3.56 8.23 12.60
N THR A 539 -2.32 8.72 12.53
CA THR A 539 -2.01 10.16 12.61
C THR A 539 -2.54 10.90 11.40
N ASP A 540 -2.33 10.35 10.20
CA ASP A 540 -2.79 10.97 8.96
C ASP A 540 -4.31 10.88 8.83
N LEU A 541 -4.91 9.73 9.17
CA LEU A 541 -6.36 9.55 9.28
C LEU A 541 -6.98 10.58 10.24
N LEU A 542 -6.37 10.81 11.41
CA LEU A 542 -6.83 11.82 12.37
C LEU A 542 -6.70 13.22 11.80
N ALA A 543 -5.54 13.58 11.22
CA ALA A 543 -5.29 14.91 10.68
C ALA A 543 -6.29 15.28 9.56
N HIS A 544 -6.47 14.36 8.60
CA HIS A 544 -7.43 14.54 7.52
C HIS A 544 -8.87 14.61 8.04
N LEU A 545 -9.24 13.76 9.01
CA LEU A 545 -10.60 13.75 9.53
C LEU A 545 -10.92 14.98 10.38
N SER A 546 -9.97 15.45 11.19
CA SER A 546 -10.09 16.71 11.92
C SER A 546 -10.32 17.91 10.99
N PHE A 547 -9.77 17.90 9.78
CA PHE A 547 -10.08 18.93 8.79
C PHE A 547 -11.43 18.67 8.12
N ILE A 548 -11.65 17.47 7.56
CA ILE A 548 -12.86 17.13 6.78
C ILE A 548 -14.12 17.29 7.62
N ALA A 549 -14.11 16.90 8.88
CA ALA A 549 -15.23 17.00 9.81
C ALA A 549 -15.17 18.25 10.71
N SER A 550 -14.50 19.32 10.26
CA SER A 550 -14.44 20.59 10.99
C SER A 550 -15.67 21.47 10.77
N ASP A 551 -16.00 22.29 11.77
CA ASP A 551 -17.08 23.29 11.69
C ASP A 551 -16.84 24.30 10.54
N GLU A 552 -15.58 24.58 10.20
CA GLU A 552 -15.16 25.46 9.11
C GLU A 552 -15.63 24.99 7.72
N LEU A 553 -15.88 23.69 7.58
CA LEU A 553 -16.47 23.09 6.38
C LEU A 553 -18.00 23.02 6.42
N GLU A 554 -18.64 23.64 7.41
CA GLU A 554 -20.08 23.89 7.47
C GLU A 554 -20.93 22.61 7.23
N GLY A 555 -20.43 21.44 7.66
CA GLY A 555 -21.09 20.15 7.47
C GLY A 555 -21.23 19.69 6.01
N ARG A 556 -20.42 20.26 5.09
CA ARG A 556 -20.26 19.83 3.69
C ARG A 556 -21.55 19.61 2.91
N GLU A 557 -22.61 20.38 3.16
CA GLU A 557 -23.89 20.16 2.45
C GLU A 557 -23.76 20.38 0.93
N THR A 558 -24.36 19.47 0.16
CA THR A 558 -24.38 19.51 -1.30
C THR A 558 -24.78 20.90 -1.83
N THR A 559 -24.02 21.43 -2.81
CA THR A 559 -24.05 22.80 -3.38
C THR A 559 -23.53 23.95 -2.51
N LYS A 560 -23.19 23.73 -1.23
CA LYS A 560 -22.75 24.79 -0.31
C LYS A 560 -21.25 25.05 -0.38
N ARG A 561 -20.82 26.12 0.32
CA ARG A 561 -19.43 26.57 0.39
C ARG A 561 -18.52 25.47 0.97
N GLY A 562 -18.92 24.90 2.10
CA GLY A 562 -18.21 23.80 2.75
C GLY A 562 -17.83 22.65 1.83
N LEU A 563 -18.80 22.12 1.07
CA LEU A 563 -18.57 21.07 0.07
C LEU A 563 -17.51 21.48 -0.97
N LYS A 564 -17.59 22.71 -1.49
CA LYS A 564 -16.64 23.20 -2.51
C LYS A 564 -15.21 23.31 -1.96
N ILE A 565 -15.04 23.62 -0.67
CA ILE A 565 -13.73 23.63 -0.01
C ILE A 565 -13.22 22.20 0.14
N ALA A 566 -14.04 21.27 0.64
CA ALA A 566 -13.69 19.86 0.74
C ALA A 566 -13.27 19.27 -0.62
N ALA A 567 -14.01 19.57 -1.69
CA ALA A 567 -13.69 19.13 -3.04
C ALA A 567 -12.29 19.62 -3.50
N ARG A 568 -11.96 20.88 -3.23
CA ARG A 568 -10.63 21.44 -3.57
C ARG A 568 -9.52 20.83 -2.74
N TYR A 569 -9.78 20.58 -1.46
CA TYR A 569 -8.86 19.88 -0.57
C TYR A 569 -8.54 18.48 -1.13
N ILE A 570 -9.57 17.69 -1.41
CA ILE A 570 -9.43 16.35 -2.00
C ILE A 570 -8.65 16.39 -3.32
N ALA A 571 -9.04 17.28 -4.25
CA ALA A 571 -8.36 17.41 -5.55
C ALA A 571 -6.88 17.80 -5.41
N SER A 572 -6.54 18.61 -4.41
CA SER A 572 -5.15 19.01 -4.16
C SER A 572 -4.28 17.84 -3.71
N TYR A 573 -4.81 16.96 -2.85
CA TYR A 573 -4.12 15.74 -2.42
C TYR A 573 -4.02 14.71 -3.53
N LEU A 574 -5.09 14.46 -4.30
CA LEU A 574 -5.02 13.59 -5.48
C LEU A 574 -3.92 14.06 -6.45
N LYS A 575 -3.83 15.36 -6.71
CA LYS A 575 -2.76 15.94 -7.52
C LYS A 575 -1.37 15.72 -6.90
N ALA A 576 -1.22 15.97 -5.60
CA ALA A 576 0.04 15.76 -4.89
C ALA A 576 0.50 14.29 -4.94
N TYR A 577 -0.44 13.36 -4.89
CA TYR A 577 -0.22 11.91 -4.95
C TYR A 577 -0.10 11.37 -6.39
N GLY A 578 0.00 12.24 -7.39
CA GLY A 578 0.26 11.85 -8.78
C GLY A 578 -0.96 11.29 -9.55
N PHE A 579 -2.17 11.38 -9.00
CA PHE A 579 -3.39 11.07 -9.74
C PHE A 579 -3.62 12.12 -10.82
N LYS A 580 -4.04 11.69 -12.01
CA LYS A 580 -4.36 12.57 -13.13
C LYS A 580 -5.86 12.90 -13.15
N PRO A 581 -6.24 14.13 -13.54
CA PRO A 581 -7.63 14.47 -13.80
C PRO A 581 -8.16 13.70 -15.02
N VAL A 582 -9.45 13.38 -15.03
CA VAL A 582 -10.09 12.51 -16.05
C VAL A 582 -11.12 13.25 -16.91
N ASP A 583 -11.60 14.42 -16.45
CA ASP A 583 -12.62 15.17 -17.19
C ASP A 583 -12.02 15.86 -18.44
N LYS A 584 -12.89 16.24 -19.38
CA LYS A 584 -12.54 16.76 -20.72
C LYS A 584 -11.71 18.04 -20.68
N ASP A 585 -11.91 18.85 -19.65
CA ASP A 585 -11.17 20.09 -19.39
C ASP A 585 -9.88 19.87 -18.59
N ARG A 586 -9.49 18.61 -18.34
CA ARG A 586 -8.39 18.21 -17.45
C ARG A 586 -8.59 18.68 -16.01
N SER A 587 -9.84 18.77 -15.56
CA SER A 587 -10.23 19.01 -14.18
C SER A 587 -10.42 17.69 -13.40
N TYR A 588 -10.21 17.74 -12.08
CA TYR A 588 -10.62 16.67 -11.17
C TYR A 588 -12.13 16.72 -10.86
N PHE A 589 -12.84 17.75 -11.31
CA PHE A 589 -14.23 18.00 -10.95
C PHE A 589 -15.17 17.58 -12.07
N GLN A 590 -15.94 16.51 -11.87
CA GLN A 590 -17.08 16.20 -12.72
C GLN A 590 -18.26 17.09 -12.31
N ARG A 591 -18.45 18.23 -13.00
CA ARG A 591 -19.49 19.21 -12.66
C ARG A 591 -20.84 18.81 -13.23
N PHE A 592 -21.90 18.99 -12.45
CA PHE A 592 -23.28 18.80 -12.90
C PHE A 592 -24.27 19.65 -12.12
N ASN A 593 -25.45 19.86 -12.70
CA ASN A 593 -26.53 20.59 -12.05
C ASN A 593 -27.45 19.66 -11.28
N VAL A 594 -27.92 20.14 -10.14
CA VAL A 594 -29.04 19.57 -9.39
C VAL A 594 -30.20 20.55 -9.39
N ALA A 595 -31.42 20.03 -9.52
CA ALA A 595 -32.64 20.78 -9.41
C ALA A 595 -33.14 20.74 -7.96
N ILE A 596 -33.41 21.92 -7.38
CA ILE A 596 -34.07 22.08 -6.10
C ILE A 596 -35.48 22.59 -6.37
N ASP A 597 -36.46 21.73 -6.14
CA ASP A 597 -37.87 22.11 -6.24
C ASP A 597 -38.37 22.63 -4.89
N LYS A 598 -38.89 23.85 -4.91
CA LYS A 598 -39.47 24.56 -3.76
C LYS A 598 -40.92 24.92 -4.02
N ILE A 599 -41.67 25.12 -2.94
CA ILE A 599 -42.98 25.75 -3.02
C ILE A 599 -42.77 27.25 -3.29
N LYS A 600 -43.32 27.76 -4.39
CA LYS A 600 -43.26 29.16 -4.79
C LYS A 600 -44.27 29.98 -3.98
N GLU A 601 -43.93 31.23 -3.72
CA GLU A 601 -44.82 32.24 -3.17
C GLU A 601 -46.14 32.32 -3.97
N GLY A 602 -47.26 32.48 -3.25
CA GLY A 602 -48.62 32.37 -3.80
C GLY A 602 -49.25 30.98 -3.69
N SER A 603 -48.48 29.95 -3.33
CA SER A 603 -49.07 28.63 -2.99
C SER A 603 -49.79 28.70 -1.65
N LYS A 604 -51.01 28.18 -1.58
CA LYS A 604 -51.86 28.22 -0.39
C LYS A 604 -52.98 27.20 -0.42
N LEU A 605 -53.52 26.90 0.75
CA LEU A 605 -54.75 26.13 0.92
C LEU A 605 -55.80 27.06 1.51
N ILE A 606 -56.95 27.20 0.86
CA ILE A 606 -58.07 28.00 1.32
C ILE A 606 -59.20 27.06 1.69
N VAL A 607 -59.78 27.25 2.87
CA VAL A 607 -60.97 26.52 3.31
C VAL A 607 -62.07 27.53 3.58
N ARG A 608 -63.21 27.38 2.90
CA ARG A 608 -64.41 28.18 3.11
C ARG A 608 -65.49 27.32 3.76
N LYS A 609 -66.01 27.77 4.89
CA LYS A 609 -67.10 27.11 5.60
C LYS A 609 -68.09 28.16 6.09
N PHE A 610 -69.36 28.06 5.69
CA PHE A 610 -70.42 29.03 6.00
C PHE A 610 -70.03 30.50 5.69
N GLY A 611 -69.37 30.74 4.54
CA GLY A 611 -68.94 32.08 4.13
C GLY A 611 -67.70 32.63 4.86
N VAL A 612 -67.17 31.91 5.86
CA VAL A 612 -65.91 32.26 6.52
C VAL A 612 -64.75 31.60 5.78
N GLU A 613 -63.85 32.44 5.25
CA GLU A 613 -62.62 31.99 4.58
C GLU A 613 -61.46 31.91 5.58
N LYS A 614 -60.68 30.83 5.50
CA LYS A 614 -59.39 30.69 6.19
C LYS A 614 -58.30 30.26 5.22
N GLU A 615 -57.21 31.01 5.23
CA GLU A 615 -56.01 30.70 4.46
C GLU A 615 -54.96 29.97 5.32
N PHE A 616 -54.34 28.95 4.73
CA PHE A 616 -53.25 28.18 5.29
C PHE A 616 -52.05 28.26 4.37
N LEU A 617 -50.87 28.52 4.94
CA LEU A 617 -49.64 28.79 4.20
C LEU A 617 -48.66 27.61 4.25
N PRO A 618 -47.86 27.41 3.18
CA PRO A 618 -46.82 26.38 3.15
C PRO A 618 -45.76 26.62 4.21
N TYR A 619 -45.18 25.54 4.73
CA TYR A 619 -44.18 25.48 5.82
C TYR A 619 -44.64 25.99 7.19
N LYS A 620 -45.69 26.82 7.25
CA LYS A 620 -46.36 27.26 8.47
C LYS A 620 -47.47 26.29 8.89
N ASP A 621 -48.39 26.04 7.97
CA ASP A 621 -49.63 25.29 8.21
C ASP A 621 -49.63 23.92 7.53
N PHE A 622 -49.06 23.82 6.32
CA PHE A 622 -48.94 22.57 5.57
C PHE A 622 -47.56 22.37 4.92
N ILE A 623 -47.21 21.13 4.59
CA ILE A 623 -46.06 20.78 3.74
C ILE A 623 -46.51 19.83 2.62
N ILE A 624 -45.75 19.78 1.53
CA ILE A 624 -45.93 18.81 0.44
C ILE A 624 -44.78 17.81 0.48
N PHE A 625 -45.12 16.52 0.45
CA PHE A 625 -44.14 15.43 0.45
C PHE A 625 -44.06 14.77 -0.93
N GLY A 626 -42.85 14.61 -1.45
CA GLY A 626 -42.61 14.00 -2.76
C GLY A 626 -42.49 15.01 -3.91
N ASN A 627 -42.51 14.52 -5.14
CA ASN A 627 -42.44 15.36 -6.34
C ASN A 627 -43.85 15.87 -6.69
N PHE A 628 -43.93 17.08 -7.22
CA PHE A 628 -45.17 17.74 -7.62
C PHE A 628 -44.97 18.51 -8.92
N PRO A 629 -46.03 18.70 -9.74
CA PRO A 629 -45.93 19.39 -11.02
C PRO A 629 -45.63 20.88 -10.84
N GLU A 630 -45.39 21.58 -11.94
CA GLU A 630 -45.07 23.01 -11.92
C GLU A 630 -46.20 23.87 -11.34
N LYS A 631 -47.44 23.47 -11.62
CA LYS A 631 -48.66 24.15 -11.21
C LYS A 631 -49.72 23.11 -10.87
N VAL A 632 -50.36 23.29 -9.72
CA VAL A 632 -51.59 22.59 -9.32
C VAL A 632 -52.58 23.63 -8.84
N GLU A 633 -53.77 23.60 -9.42
CA GLU A 633 -54.93 24.35 -8.96
C GLU A 633 -56.09 23.35 -8.95
N THR A 634 -56.70 23.14 -7.78
CA THR A 634 -57.81 22.21 -7.65
C THR A 634 -58.75 22.66 -6.54
N THR A 635 -60.03 22.44 -6.75
CA THR A 635 -61.11 22.82 -5.84
C THR A 635 -62.00 21.61 -5.61
N GLY A 636 -62.54 21.47 -4.41
CA GLY A 636 -63.43 20.37 -4.07
C GLY A 636 -64.06 20.51 -2.70
N GLY A 637 -65.07 19.67 -2.43
CA GLY A 637 -65.62 19.52 -1.08
C GLY A 637 -64.64 18.85 -0.11
N LEU A 638 -65.01 18.74 1.16
CA LEU A 638 -64.15 18.15 2.20
C LEU A 638 -64.81 16.92 2.85
N VAL A 639 -64.05 15.83 3.00
CA VAL A 639 -64.48 14.62 3.69
C VAL A 639 -63.44 14.16 4.69
N PHE A 640 -63.87 13.66 5.84
CA PHE A 640 -63.00 13.03 6.84
C PHE A 640 -63.17 11.52 6.78
N ALA A 641 -62.09 10.81 6.40
CA ALA A 641 -62.10 9.38 6.13
C ALA A 641 -61.22 8.59 7.11
N GLY A 642 -61.13 9.00 8.37
CA GLY A 642 -60.44 8.21 9.40
C GLY A 642 -58.96 7.95 9.07
N TYR A 643 -58.58 6.69 8.83
CA TYR A 643 -57.24 6.30 8.38
C TYR A 643 -57.13 6.18 6.85
N GLY A 644 -58.22 6.35 6.10
CA GLY A 644 -58.26 6.21 4.64
C GLY A 644 -57.99 4.79 4.16
N ILE A 645 -58.35 3.78 4.93
CA ILE A 645 -58.06 2.38 4.60
C ILE A 645 -59.29 1.74 3.94
N HIS A 646 -59.09 1.12 2.78
CA HIS A 646 -60.09 0.27 2.11
C HIS A 646 -59.55 -1.15 1.97
N TYR A 647 -59.94 -2.02 2.89
CA TYR A 647 -59.70 -3.46 2.91
C TYR A 647 -60.96 -4.16 3.44
N PRO A 648 -62.06 -4.17 2.67
CA PRO A 648 -63.30 -4.81 3.09
C PRO A 648 -63.10 -6.31 3.39
N GLU A 649 -62.18 -6.99 2.69
CA GLU A 649 -61.77 -8.37 2.98
C GLU A 649 -61.15 -8.59 4.36
N LEU A 650 -60.63 -7.54 5.00
CA LEU A 650 -60.11 -7.55 6.37
C LEU A 650 -61.08 -6.88 7.37
N GLY A 651 -62.32 -6.61 6.94
CA GLY A 651 -63.34 -5.95 7.75
C GLY A 651 -63.08 -4.47 8.02
N TRP A 652 -62.16 -3.82 7.29
CA TRP A 652 -61.83 -2.41 7.49
C TRP A 652 -62.09 -1.59 6.23
N ASP A 653 -63.15 -0.82 6.26
CA ASP A 653 -63.44 0.19 5.23
C ASP A 653 -63.76 1.53 5.92
N ASP A 654 -62.95 2.53 5.64
CA ASP A 654 -63.18 3.92 6.06
C ASP A 654 -64.04 4.70 5.04
N PHE A 655 -64.29 4.13 3.86
CA PHE A 655 -65.02 4.79 2.78
C PHE A 655 -66.45 4.28 2.59
N SER A 656 -66.91 3.33 3.43
CA SER A 656 -68.20 2.63 3.28
C SER A 656 -69.41 3.56 3.14
N ASP A 657 -69.39 4.70 3.83
CA ASP A 657 -70.53 5.61 3.97
C ASP A 657 -70.22 7.05 3.52
N ILE A 658 -69.16 7.24 2.72
CA ILE A 658 -68.73 8.58 2.27
C ILE A 658 -68.36 8.60 0.79
N ASP A 659 -68.87 9.59 0.05
CA ASP A 659 -68.46 9.86 -1.32
C ASP A 659 -67.23 10.78 -1.33
N ILE A 660 -66.20 10.39 -2.09
CA ILE A 660 -64.92 11.11 -2.19
C ILE A 660 -64.66 11.73 -3.57
N ASN A 661 -65.56 11.51 -4.53
CA ASN A 661 -65.39 11.99 -5.91
C ASN A 661 -65.32 13.53 -5.94
N GLY A 662 -64.23 14.07 -6.48
CA GLY A 662 -64.00 15.52 -6.56
C GLY A 662 -63.79 16.21 -5.21
N LYS A 663 -63.52 15.46 -4.13
CA LYS A 663 -63.37 16.01 -2.77
C LYS A 663 -61.94 15.84 -2.23
N PHE A 664 -61.55 16.73 -1.33
CA PHE A 664 -60.36 16.59 -0.51
C PHE A 664 -60.62 15.65 0.66
N VAL A 665 -59.78 14.63 0.79
CA VAL A 665 -59.93 13.58 1.82
C VAL A 665 -58.95 13.81 2.96
N VAL A 666 -59.46 14.10 4.15
CA VAL A 666 -58.66 14.26 5.38
C VAL A 666 -58.50 12.89 6.05
N ILE A 667 -57.26 12.46 6.26
CA ILE A 667 -56.93 11.15 6.85
C ILE A 667 -55.76 11.24 7.82
N PHE A 668 -55.75 10.37 8.84
CA PHE A 668 -54.61 10.22 9.73
C PHE A 668 -53.51 9.36 9.12
N SER A 669 -52.26 9.81 9.22
CA SER A 669 -51.11 9.15 8.58
C SER A 669 -50.72 7.80 9.21
N GLY A 670 -51.30 7.43 10.35
CA GLY A 670 -51.03 6.17 11.07
C GLY A 670 -51.75 4.95 10.48
N ILE A 671 -51.63 3.82 11.17
CA ILE A 671 -52.44 2.60 10.95
C ILE A 671 -53.02 2.18 12.31
N PRO A 672 -54.20 1.54 12.36
CA PRO A 672 -54.77 1.02 13.59
C PRO A 672 -53.93 -0.18 14.09
N VAL A 673 -53.00 0.07 15.02
CA VAL A 673 -52.15 -0.98 15.62
C VAL A 673 -52.64 -1.29 17.03
N PHE A 674 -53.20 -2.49 17.21
CA PHE A 674 -53.46 -3.11 18.51
C PHE A 674 -52.86 -4.52 18.53
N LYS A 675 -52.68 -5.10 19.72
CA LYS A 675 -52.18 -6.46 19.92
C LYS A 675 -53.09 -7.41 19.12
N ASP A 676 -52.52 -8.18 18.19
CA ASP A 676 -53.22 -9.11 17.27
C ASP A 676 -53.92 -8.48 16.04
N SER A 677 -53.66 -7.20 15.70
CA SER A 677 -54.16 -6.58 14.46
C SER A 677 -53.53 -7.20 13.21
N ILE A 678 -54.36 -7.50 12.21
CA ILE A 678 -53.95 -8.01 10.88
C ILE A 678 -52.99 -7.01 10.19
N PHE A 679 -53.14 -5.73 10.50
CA PHE A 679 -52.27 -4.64 10.03
C PHE A 679 -50.90 -4.59 10.73
N ALA A 680 -50.65 -5.40 11.76
CA ALA A 680 -49.33 -5.56 12.36
C ALA A 680 -48.39 -6.47 11.54
N LYS A 681 -48.92 -7.19 10.55
CA LYS A 681 -48.11 -7.96 9.59
C LYS A 681 -47.31 -7.01 8.69
N ARG A 682 -46.01 -7.30 8.55
CA ARG A 682 -45.01 -6.43 7.89
C ARG A 682 -45.39 -6.01 6.46
N GLU A 683 -46.05 -6.89 5.72
CA GLU A 683 -46.45 -6.68 4.32
C GLU A 683 -47.45 -5.53 4.13
N TYR A 684 -48.37 -5.33 5.08
CA TYR A 684 -49.39 -4.28 5.02
C TYR A 684 -48.84 -2.93 5.52
N VAL A 685 -47.99 -2.94 6.55
CA VAL A 685 -47.35 -1.73 7.09
C VAL A 685 -46.50 -1.02 6.04
N ILE A 686 -45.74 -1.77 5.23
CA ILE A 686 -44.79 -1.20 4.27
C ILE A 686 -45.50 -0.54 3.08
N ASN A 687 -46.69 -1.02 2.70
CA ASN A 687 -47.36 -0.61 1.46
C ASN A 687 -48.64 0.24 1.65
N ILE A 688 -49.11 0.45 2.88
CA ILE A 688 -50.42 1.09 3.13
C ILE A 688 -50.59 2.45 2.43
N ASN A 689 -49.54 3.28 2.38
CA ASN A 689 -49.62 4.59 1.74
C ASN A 689 -49.65 4.51 0.21
N LYS A 690 -49.13 3.44 -0.39
CA LYS A 690 -49.28 3.18 -1.83
C LYS A 690 -50.74 2.84 -2.14
N TYR A 691 -51.32 1.90 -1.38
CA TYR A 691 -52.71 1.48 -1.55
C TYR A 691 -53.71 2.63 -1.33
N ARG A 692 -53.52 3.44 -0.28
CA ARG A 692 -54.32 4.66 -0.05
C ARG A 692 -54.34 5.56 -1.28
N LYS A 693 -53.17 5.84 -1.84
CA LYS A 693 -53.04 6.72 -3.02
C LYS A 693 -53.72 6.11 -4.25
N GLU A 694 -53.54 4.82 -4.49
CA GLU A 694 -54.18 4.12 -5.63
C GLU A 694 -55.70 4.13 -5.49
N TYR A 695 -56.24 3.89 -4.28
CA TYR A 695 -57.67 3.92 -4.02
C TYR A 695 -58.27 5.33 -4.23
N LEU A 696 -57.66 6.34 -3.61
CA LEU A 696 -58.10 7.74 -3.73
C LEU A 696 -58.04 8.23 -5.18
N LYS A 697 -57.05 7.76 -5.94
CA LYS A 697 -56.94 8.02 -7.38
C LYS A 697 -58.04 7.38 -8.20
N LYS A 698 -58.32 6.10 -7.96
CA LYS A 698 -59.37 5.36 -8.69
C LYS A 698 -60.75 6.00 -8.51
N HIS A 699 -60.98 6.68 -7.38
CA HIS A 699 -62.24 7.32 -7.02
C HIS A 699 -62.21 8.85 -7.18
N ASN A 700 -61.26 9.37 -7.97
CA ASN A 700 -61.24 10.77 -8.43
C ASN A 700 -61.24 11.81 -7.30
N ALA A 701 -60.54 11.55 -6.19
CA ALA A 701 -60.37 12.53 -5.12
C ALA A 701 -59.59 13.78 -5.60
N ALA A 702 -60.03 14.97 -5.19
CA ALA A 702 -59.39 16.25 -5.55
C ALA A 702 -58.02 16.45 -4.87
N GLY A 703 -57.80 15.83 -3.71
CA GLY A 703 -56.57 15.91 -2.95
C GLY A 703 -56.64 15.12 -1.64
N VAL A 704 -55.50 14.95 -0.99
CA VAL A 704 -55.41 14.24 0.30
C VAL A 704 -54.75 15.12 1.33
N ILE A 705 -55.41 15.31 2.47
CA ILE A 705 -54.88 16.06 3.62
C ILE A 705 -54.52 15.06 4.74
N TYR A 706 -53.24 14.71 4.81
CA TYR A 706 -52.70 13.85 5.85
C TYR A 706 -52.50 14.62 7.16
N VAL A 707 -53.17 14.17 8.22
CA VAL A 707 -52.93 14.62 9.58
C VAL A 707 -51.69 13.91 10.13
N PHE A 708 -50.64 14.69 10.34
CA PHE A 708 -49.33 14.23 10.82
C PHE A 708 -49.45 13.61 12.21
N ALA A 709 -49.06 12.35 12.35
CA ALA A 709 -48.94 11.73 13.67
C ALA A 709 -47.80 12.39 14.49
N PRO A 710 -47.93 12.51 15.84
CA PRO A 710 -46.92 13.13 16.69
C PRO A 710 -45.50 12.57 16.51
N ARG A 711 -45.37 11.26 16.23
CA ARG A 711 -44.08 10.58 16.00
C ARG A 711 -43.33 11.09 14.76
N LEU A 712 -44.03 11.76 13.84
CA LEU A 712 -43.46 12.25 12.59
C LEU A 712 -43.00 13.71 12.68
N GLU A 713 -43.25 14.46 13.77
CA GLU A 713 -42.89 15.90 13.91
C GLU A 713 -41.42 16.22 13.55
N ARG A 714 -40.49 15.27 13.77
CA ARG A 714 -39.09 15.39 13.33
C ARG A 714 -38.94 15.55 11.82
N ILE A 715 -39.76 14.84 11.03
CA ILE A 715 -39.80 14.91 9.56
C ILE A 715 -40.33 16.28 9.12
N TRP A 716 -41.35 16.80 9.80
CA TRP A 716 -41.88 18.15 9.52
C TRP A 716 -40.77 19.19 9.65
N LYS A 717 -40.09 19.20 10.82
CA LYS A 717 -38.97 20.12 11.08
C LYS A 717 -37.89 19.99 10.01
N ARG A 718 -37.53 18.76 9.60
CA ARG A 718 -36.53 18.50 8.54
C ARG A 718 -36.94 19.07 7.18
N ILE A 719 -38.20 18.91 6.78
CA ILE A 719 -38.70 19.40 5.48
C ILE A 719 -38.77 20.93 5.46
N VAL A 720 -39.28 21.52 6.55
CA VAL A 720 -39.31 22.98 6.70
C VAL A 720 -37.89 23.54 6.69
N SER A 721 -36.94 22.89 7.37
CA SER A 721 -35.54 23.36 7.40
C SER A 721 -34.80 23.15 6.07
N SER A 722 -35.10 22.09 5.31
CA SER A 722 -34.40 21.81 4.05
C SER A 722 -34.83 22.73 2.90
N GLY A 723 -36.01 23.35 3.00
CA GLY A 723 -36.48 24.38 2.07
C GLY A 723 -36.69 23.91 0.63
N GLY A 724 -36.79 22.60 0.39
CA GLY A 724 -36.96 21.99 -0.93
C GLY A 724 -36.39 20.57 -1.03
N ARG A 725 -36.65 19.91 -2.17
CA ARG A 725 -36.10 18.58 -2.50
C ARG A 725 -35.11 18.70 -3.66
N MET A 726 -33.93 18.11 -3.50
CA MET A 726 -32.88 18.08 -4.52
C MET A 726 -32.96 16.80 -5.34
N LYS A 727 -32.70 16.88 -6.65
CA LYS A 727 -32.67 15.76 -7.59
C LYS A 727 -31.85 16.09 -8.85
N LEU A 728 -31.55 15.10 -9.68
CA LEU A 728 -31.01 15.33 -11.02
C LEU A 728 -32.08 15.95 -11.95
N PRO A 729 -31.72 16.94 -12.79
CA PRO A 729 -32.67 17.70 -13.60
C PRO A 729 -33.32 16.88 -14.72
N ASP A 730 -32.61 15.88 -15.26
CA ASP A 730 -33.03 15.12 -16.45
C ASP A 730 -33.98 13.94 -16.13
N VAL A 731 -34.35 13.78 -14.87
CA VAL A 731 -35.33 12.75 -14.46
C VAL A 731 -36.71 13.14 -15.00
N LYS A 732 -37.18 12.44 -16.04
CA LYS A 732 -38.55 12.61 -16.58
C LYS A 732 -39.58 12.34 -15.48
N GLU A 733 -40.39 13.34 -15.18
CA GLU A 733 -41.46 13.24 -14.19
C GLU A 733 -42.80 13.01 -14.87
N ASN A 734 -43.52 11.98 -14.46
CA ASN A 734 -44.88 11.74 -14.93
C ASN A 734 -45.88 12.22 -13.88
N PHE A 735 -46.63 13.27 -14.23
CA PHE A 735 -47.69 13.84 -13.39
C PHE A 735 -49.09 13.61 -13.95
N LYS A 736 -49.27 12.73 -14.95
CA LYS A 736 -50.55 12.50 -15.65
C LYS A 736 -51.71 12.24 -14.68
N ASP A 737 -51.42 11.62 -13.54
CA ASP A 737 -52.42 11.30 -12.52
C ASP A 737 -52.01 11.81 -11.12
N TYR A 738 -51.43 13.02 -11.05
CA TYR A 738 -50.97 13.61 -9.79
C TYR A 738 -52.15 13.98 -8.88
N ILE A 739 -52.08 13.57 -7.61
CA ILE A 739 -53.01 13.99 -6.56
C ILE A 739 -52.22 14.75 -5.50
N PRO A 740 -52.67 15.94 -5.07
CA PRO A 740 -52.03 16.70 -4.01
C PRO A 740 -51.95 15.91 -2.71
N LEU A 741 -50.74 15.77 -2.17
CA LEU A 741 -50.50 15.14 -0.87
C LEU A 741 -50.09 16.22 0.13
N ILE A 742 -51.08 16.75 0.84
CA ILE A 742 -50.97 17.88 1.75
C ILE A 742 -50.82 17.33 3.15
N TYR A 743 -49.74 17.65 3.85
CA TYR A 743 -49.51 17.19 5.20
C TYR A 743 -49.72 18.35 6.17
N VAL A 744 -50.50 18.14 7.23
CA VAL A 744 -50.88 19.16 8.22
C VAL A 744 -50.75 18.62 9.64
N ARG A 745 -50.46 19.47 10.62
CA ARG A 745 -50.48 19.08 12.04
C ARG A 745 -51.90 18.94 12.56
N SER A 746 -52.14 18.17 13.63
CA SER A 746 -53.48 17.95 14.18
C SER A 746 -54.24 19.24 14.51
N LYS A 747 -53.55 20.29 15.00
CA LYS A 747 -54.15 21.61 15.23
C LYS A 747 -54.65 22.27 13.93
N THR A 748 -53.88 22.17 12.86
CA THR A 748 -54.27 22.68 11.54
C THR A 748 -55.42 21.87 10.97
N ALA A 749 -55.38 20.54 11.11
CA ALA A 749 -56.48 19.65 10.71
C ALA A 749 -57.79 20.02 11.42
N GLY A 750 -57.75 20.33 12.72
CA GLY A 750 -58.93 20.81 13.45
C GLY A 750 -59.49 22.12 12.92
N LYS A 751 -58.62 23.06 12.54
CA LYS A 751 -59.06 24.31 11.89
C LYS A 751 -59.69 24.06 10.52
N ILE A 752 -59.17 23.09 9.75
CA ILE A 752 -59.69 22.70 8.43
C ILE A 752 -61.06 22.01 8.58
N LEU A 753 -61.21 21.09 9.54
CA LEU A 753 -62.47 20.36 9.78
C LEU A 753 -63.51 21.20 10.54
N GLY A 754 -63.10 22.28 11.19
CA GLY A 754 -63.94 23.11 12.05
C GLY A 754 -64.26 22.43 13.39
N LEU A 755 -63.30 21.68 13.94
CA LEU A 755 -63.42 20.97 15.21
C LEU A 755 -62.86 21.81 16.36
N SER A 756 -63.46 21.66 17.55
CA SER A 756 -62.95 22.20 18.81
C SER A 756 -61.65 21.50 19.24
N GLU A 757 -60.89 22.14 20.14
CA GLU A 757 -59.68 21.51 20.69
C GLU A 757 -59.97 20.20 21.44
N TYR A 758 -61.14 20.10 22.07
CA TYR A 758 -61.59 18.88 22.76
C TYR A 758 -61.79 17.73 21.77
N GLU A 759 -62.53 17.96 20.69
CA GLU A 759 -62.79 16.95 19.65
C GLU A 759 -61.48 16.48 18.99
N ILE A 760 -60.53 17.40 18.73
CA ILE A 760 -59.22 17.02 18.21
C ILE A 760 -58.42 16.17 19.19
N LYS A 761 -58.48 16.48 20.48
CA LYS A 761 -57.83 15.69 21.53
C LYS A 761 -58.45 14.29 21.64
N GLU A 762 -59.78 14.20 21.55
CA GLU A 762 -60.51 12.94 21.57
C GLU A 762 -60.13 12.05 20.38
N ILE A 763 -60.19 12.59 19.15
CA ILE A 763 -59.82 11.87 17.93
C ILE A 763 -58.35 11.44 17.98
N THR A 764 -57.44 12.32 18.42
CA THR A 764 -56.02 11.98 18.54
C THR A 764 -55.78 10.89 19.61
N GLY A 765 -56.58 10.88 20.69
CA GLY A 765 -56.58 9.82 21.69
C GLY A 765 -56.99 8.46 21.12
N LYS A 766 -58.10 8.43 20.37
CA LYS A 766 -58.58 7.23 19.65
C LYS A 766 -57.55 6.72 18.65
N VAL A 767 -56.89 7.62 17.91
CA VAL A 767 -55.78 7.28 17.00
C VAL A 767 -54.61 6.63 17.74
N ARG A 768 -54.25 7.14 18.93
CA ARG A 768 -53.18 6.56 19.74
C ARG A 768 -53.48 5.13 20.19
N ASN A 769 -54.76 4.83 20.39
CA ASN A 769 -55.24 3.51 20.80
C ASN A 769 -55.55 2.59 19.61
N GLY A 770 -55.42 3.07 18.37
CA GLY A 770 -55.71 2.29 17.15
C GLY A 770 -57.21 2.04 16.90
N GLU A 771 -58.09 2.85 17.49
CA GLU A 771 -59.54 2.70 17.38
C GLU A 771 -60.06 3.18 16.01
N LYS A 772 -61.19 2.60 15.53
CA LYS A 772 -61.87 3.06 14.31
C LYS A 772 -62.47 4.45 14.55
N LEU A 773 -62.29 5.35 13.59
CA LEU A 773 -62.77 6.72 13.67
C LEU A 773 -64.10 6.86 12.92
N ARG A 774 -64.99 7.72 13.43
CA ARG A 774 -66.19 8.09 12.70
C ARG A 774 -65.79 8.90 11.47
N THR A 775 -66.17 8.41 10.28
CA THR A 775 -66.01 9.12 9.02
C THR A 775 -67.26 9.94 8.72
N TYR A 776 -67.09 11.06 8.03
CA TYR A 776 -68.21 11.95 7.69
C TYR A 776 -67.84 12.89 6.54
N GLU A 777 -68.86 13.28 5.79
CA GLU A 777 -68.77 14.38 4.83
C GLU A 777 -69.02 15.72 5.52
N SER A 778 -68.17 16.71 5.23
CA SER A 778 -68.35 18.07 5.74
C SER A 778 -69.13 18.90 4.73
N PHE A 779 -70.46 18.74 4.76
CA PHE A 779 -71.37 19.56 3.95
C PHE A 779 -71.10 21.05 4.21
N SER A 780 -71.15 21.89 3.17
CA SER A 780 -70.85 23.33 3.17
C SER A 780 -69.39 23.76 3.37
N THR A 781 -68.43 22.83 3.29
CA THR A 781 -66.99 23.17 3.24
C THR A 781 -66.46 23.03 1.82
N GLU A 782 -65.93 24.12 1.28
CA GLU A 782 -65.19 24.16 0.02
C GLU A 782 -63.70 24.34 0.31
N VAL A 783 -62.86 23.64 -0.44
CA VAL A 783 -61.41 23.73 -0.35
C VAL A 783 -60.84 24.10 -1.71
N GLU A 784 -60.02 25.14 -1.75
CA GLU A 784 -59.18 25.48 -2.90
C GLU A 784 -57.71 25.24 -2.54
N PHE A 785 -56.97 24.62 -3.45
CA PHE A 785 -55.55 24.37 -3.27
C PHE A 785 -54.74 24.88 -4.46
N TYR A 786 -53.83 25.79 -4.17
CA TYR A 786 -52.88 26.37 -5.11
C TYR A 786 -51.47 25.92 -4.74
N LEU A 787 -50.80 25.22 -5.64
CA LEU A 787 -49.40 24.82 -5.48
C LEU A 787 -48.61 25.18 -6.73
N TYR A 788 -47.68 26.10 -6.55
CA TYR A 788 -46.77 26.55 -7.59
C TYR A 788 -45.36 26.10 -7.25
N ARG A 789 -44.63 25.58 -8.22
CA ARG A 789 -43.25 25.14 -8.05
C ARG A 789 -42.29 26.24 -8.47
N LYS A 790 -41.29 26.50 -7.64
CA LYS A 790 -40.08 27.24 -8.04
C LYS A 790 -38.95 26.24 -8.14
N ARG A 791 -38.40 26.05 -9.35
CA ARG A 791 -37.21 25.24 -9.58
C ARG A 791 -35.98 26.13 -9.59
N GLU A 792 -35.01 25.79 -8.75
CA GLU A 792 -33.68 26.39 -8.75
C GLU A 792 -32.67 25.35 -9.25
N LEU A 793 -31.87 25.69 -10.26
CA LEU A 793 -30.74 24.88 -10.67
C LEU A 793 -29.49 25.35 -9.92
N LYS A 794 -28.75 24.41 -9.35
CA LYS A 794 -27.47 24.67 -8.70
C LYS A 794 -26.42 23.69 -9.17
N GLU A 795 -25.22 24.17 -9.40
CA GLU A 795 -24.08 23.33 -9.74
C GLU A 795 -23.52 22.64 -8.48
N THR A 796 -23.12 21.38 -8.64
CA THR A 796 -22.30 20.60 -7.72
C THR A 796 -21.25 19.80 -8.50
N GLN A 797 -20.41 19.01 -7.83
CA GLN A 797 -19.32 18.29 -8.47
C GLN A 797 -18.94 16.99 -7.76
N ASN A 798 -18.67 15.91 -8.50
CA ASN A 798 -17.87 14.80 -7.96
C ASN A 798 -16.37 15.17 -8.08
N VAL A 799 -15.51 14.54 -7.27
CA VAL A 799 -14.04 14.63 -7.45
C VAL A 799 -13.52 13.28 -7.95
N VAL A 800 -12.81 13.28 -9.07
CA VAL A 800 -12.38 12.06 -9.77
C VAL A 800 -10.92 12.16 -10.17
N GLY A 801 -10.13 11.12 -9.88
CA GLY A 801 -8.73 11.02 -10.28
C GLY A 801 -8.34 9.60 -10.69
N VAL A 802 -7.41 9.49 -11.62
CA VAL A 802 -6.85 8.21 -12.08
C VAL A 802 -5.35 8.14 -11.81
N PHE A 803 -4.92 7.09 -11.11
CA PHE A 803 -3.52 6.71 -11.02
C PHE A 803 -3.23 5.65 -12.08
N GLU A 804 -2.44 6.01 -13.08
CA GLU A 804 -2.20 5.17 -14.26
C GLU A 804 -1.42 3.90 -13.88
N GLY A 805 -1.92 2.73 -14.27
CA GLY A 805 -1.29 1.43 -14.04
C GLY A 805 0.07 1.27 -14.74
N SER A 806 0.88 0.32 -14.28
CA SER A 806 2.22 0.02 -14.79
C SER A 806 2.21 -0.87 -16.04
N ASP A 807 1.16 -1.67 -16.25
CA ASP A 807 1.09 -2.63 -17.35
C ASP A 807 0.55 -1.96 -18.63
N PRO A 808 1.26 -2.05 -19.77
CA PRO A 808 0.87 -1.35 -21.00
C PRO A 808 -0.46 -1.82 -21.59
N VAL A 809 -0.93 -3.02 -21.24
CA VAL A 809 -2.20 -3.59 -21.72
C VAL A 809 -3.31 -3.41 -20.68
N LEU A 810 -2.99 -3.64 -19.40
CA LEU A 810 -3.99 -3.62 -18.33
C LEU A 810 -4.26 -2.23 -17.76
N LYS A 811 -3.42 -1.22 -18.02
CA LYS A 811 -3.61 0.14 -17.50
C LYS A 811 -4.92 0.81 -17.95
N ASP A 812 -5.55 0.35 -19.03
CA ASP A 812 -6.86 0.86 -19.48
C ASP A 812 -8.04 0.13 -18.81
N GLN A 813 -7.78 -0.68 -17.79
CA GLN A 813 -8.77 -1.27 -16.88
C GLN A 813 -8.60 -0.64 -15.49
N TYR A 814 -9.71 -0.53 -14.75
CA TYR A 814 -9.75 0.25 -13.52
C TYR A 814 -10.25 -0.59 -12.33
N VAL A 815 -9.55 -0.51 -11.20
CA VAL A 815 -10.13 -0.81 -9.89
C VAL A 815 -10.61 0.50 -9.29
N ALA A 816 -11.92 0.63 -9.08
CA ALA A 816 -12.52 1.84 -8.55
C ALA A 816 -12.64 1.77 -7.01
N PHE A 817 -12.32 2.88 -6.37
CA PHE A 817 -12.62 3.14 -4.96
C PHE A 817 -13.52 4.36 -4.90
N GLY A 818 -14.54 4.34 -4.03
CA GLY A 818 -15.31 5.55 -3.79
C GLY A 818 -15.98 5.65 -2.44
N ALA A 819 -16.30 6.89 -2.13
CA ALA A 819 -16.95 7.35 -0.91
C ALA A 819 -17.66 8.66 -1.22
N HIS A 820 -18.76 8.97 -0.54
CA HIS A 820 -19.31 10.32 -0.60
C HIS A 820 -18.52 11.26 0.32
N TYR A 821 -18.58 12.55 -0.01
CA TYR A 821 -17.92 13.63 0.74
C TYR A 821 -18.86 14.80 1.10
N ASP A 822 -20.17 14.60 0.91
CA ASP A 822 -21.22 15.51 1.34
C ASP A 822 -21.97 15.02 2.59
N HIS A 823 -22.31 15.95 3.49
CA HIS A 823 -23.13 15.66 4.67
C HIS A 823 -24.31 16.66 4.81
N LEU A 824 -24.88 16.76 6.02
CA LEU A 824 -26.18 17.39 6.27
C LEU A 824 -26.16 18.91 6.41
N GLY A 825 -24.98 19.53 6.53
CA GLY A 825 -24.80 20.98 6.64
C GLY A 825 -25.15 21.58 8.00
N VAL A 826 -25.44 22.88 8.01
CA VAL A 826 -25.84 23.61 9.22
C VAL A 826 -27.36 23.61 9.37
N ARG A 827 -27.87 23.22 10.53
CA ARG A 827 -29.31 23.24 10.86
C ARG A 827 -29.56 23.95 12.18
N ASN A 828 -30.41 24.96 12.16
CA ASN A 828 -30.73 25.79 13.34
C ASN A 828 -29.47 26.35 14.03
N GLY A 829 -28.46 26.76 13.25
CA GLY A 829 -27.19 27.28 13.76
C GLY A 829 -26.20 26.22 14.26
N VAL A 830 -26.54 24.93 14.22
CA VAL A 830 -25.66 23.84 14.64
C VAL A 830 -25.10 23.12 13.42
N VAL A 831 -23.79 22.91 13.36
CA VAL A 831 -23.10 22.19 12.29
C VAL A 831 -23.29 20.68 12.48
N TYR A 832 -23.50 19.95 11.39
CA TYR A 832 -23.51 18.49 11.38
C TYR A 832 -22.22 18.09 10.68
N ASN A 833 -21.23 17.68 11.48
CA ASN A 833 -19.86 17.47 11.00
C ASN A 833 -19.68 16.18 10.22
N GLY A 834 -20.38 15.11 10.62
CA GLY A 834 -20.37 13.85 9.89
C GLY A 834 -18.99 13.21 9.89
N ALA A 835 -18.44 12.94 11.08
CA ALA A 835 -17.11 12.34 11.22
C ALA A 835 -17.09 10.87 10.79
N ASP A 836 -18.10 10.06 11.14
CA ASP A 836 -18.20 8.69 10.64
C ASP A 836 -18.97 8.66 9.31
N ASP A 837 -20.13 9.33 9.29
CA ASP A 837 -20.99 9.53 8.11
C ASP A 837 -20.84 10.98 7.63
N ASP A 838 -19.90 11.30 6.77
CA ASP A 838 -19.21 10.46 5.79
C ASP A 838 -17.68 10.57 5.84
N GLY A 839 -17.17 11.37 6.78
CA GLY A 839 -15.77 11.76 6.85
C GLY A 839 -14.83 10.57 6.86
N SER A 840 -15.18 9.48 7.56
CA SER A 840 -14.37 8.27 7.63
C SER A 840 -14.17 7.63 6.24
N GLY A 841 -15.20 7.58 5.39
CA GLY A 841 -15.09 7.05 4.03
C GLY A 841 -14.22 7.95 3.13
N THR A 842 -14.47 9.26 3.16
CA THR A 842 -13.69 10.26 2.41
C THR A 842 -12.21 10.20 2.76
N VAL A 843 -11.88 10.15 4.06
CA VAL A 843 -10.50 10.19 4.54
C VAL A 843 -9.78 8.87 4.27
N ALA A 844 -10.45 7.72 4.39
CA ALA A 844 -9.87 6.45 3.95
C ALA A 844 -9.50 6.47 2.46
N LEU A 845 -10.32 7.08 1.61
CA LEU A 845 -10.02 7.19 0.18
C LEU A 845 -8.77 8.05 -0.09
N LEU A 846 -8.56 9.14 0.67
CA LEU A 846 -7.35 9.98 0.59
C LEU A 846 -6.10 9.19 1.00
N GLU A 847 -6.17 8.43 2.09
CA GLU A 847 -5.06 7.60 2.57
C GLU A 847 -4.75 6.43 1.63
N ILE A 848 -5.78 5.81 1.03
CA ILE A 848 -5.60 4.80 -0.01
C ILE A 848 -4.95 5.41 -1.26
N ALA A 849 -5.32 6.63 -1.64
CA ALA A 849 -4.68 7.33 -2.74
C ALA A 849 -3.18 7.61 -2.45
N GLU A 850 -2.87 8.05 -1.24
CA GLU A 850 -1.48 8.22 -0.80
C GLU A 850 -0.72 6.90 -0.84
N ALA A 851 -1.31 5.81 -0.33
CA ALA A 851 -0.74 4.47 -0.32
C ALA A 851 -0.34 4.01 -1.72
N PHE A 852 -1.20 4.20 -2.74
CA PHE A 852 -0.83 3.88 -4.13
C PHE A 852 0.28 4.76 -4.69
N SER A 853 0.43 6.00 -4.21
CA SER A 853 1.51 6.90 -4.63
C SER A 853 2.86 6.55 -4.02
N LYS A 854 2.87 5.97 -2.81
CA LYS A 854 4.08 5.55 -2.07
C LYS A 854 4.44 4.09 -2.30
N GLY A 855 3.47 3.28 -2.68
CA GLY A 855 3.60 1.83 -2.83
C GLY A 855 4.00 1.37 -4.23
N VAL A 856 4.05 0.04 -4.39
CA VAL A 856 4.26 -0.60 -5.69
C VAL A 856 3.17 -0.17 -6.68
N ARG A 857 3.56 0.23 -7.88
CA ARG A 857 2.62 0.64 -8.92
C ARG A 857 1.83 -0.56 -9.47
N PRO A 858 0.49 -0.60 -9.33
CA PRO A 858 -0.33 -1.75 -9.76
C PRO A 858 -0.38 -1.88 -11.28
N LYS A 859 -0.65 -3.09 -11.80
CA LYS A 859 -0.80 -3.34 -13.24
C LYS A 859 -1.96 -2.55 -13.86
N ARG A 860 -3.15 -2.63 -13.27
CA ARG A 860 -4.34 -1.85 -13.65
C ARG A 860 -4.28 -0.44 -13.08
N SER A 861 -5.00 0.48 -13.71
CA SER A 861 -5.17 1.83 -13.17
C SER A 861 -6.09 1.82 -11.95
N ILE A 862 -5.87 2.78 -11.05
CA ILE A 862 -6.74 3.01 -9.89
C ILE A 862 -7.60 4.23 -10.15
N LEU A 863 -8.91 4.09 -9.98
CA LEU A 863 -9.88 5.16 -10.15
C LEU A 863 -10.44 5.57 -8.77
N MET A 864 -10.18 6.81 -8.35
CA MET A 864 -10.76 7.39 -7.14
C MET A 864 -11.98 8.21 -7.52
N VAL A 865 -13.12 7.95 -6.88
CA VAL A 865 -14.38 8.68 -7.11
C VAL A 865 -14.97 9.12 -5.78
N PHE A 866 -14.93 10.43 -5.52
CA PHE A 866 -15.58 11.06 -4.38
C PHE A 866 -16.94 11.60 -4.82
N HIS A 867 -18.02 10.99 -4.34
CA HIS A 867 -19.39 11.30 -4.74
C HIS A 867 -19.99 12.46 -3.94
N THR A 868 -20.81 13.28 -4.59
CA THR A 868 -21.60 14.33 -3.92
C THR A 868 -23.09 14.02 -3.99
N GLY A 869 -23.88 14.48 -3.03
CA GLY A 869 -25.33 14.32 -2.99
C GLY A 869 -25.80 12.91 -2.63
N GLU A 870 -25.00 12.11 -1.95
CA GLU A 870 -25.41 10.79 -1.41
C GLU A 870 -26.61 10.99 -0.48
N GLU A 871 -26.46 11.94 0.45
CA GLU A 871 -27.43 12.31 1.48
C GLU A 871 -28.74 12.90 0.93
N LYS A 872 -28.72 13.24 -0.35
CA LYS A 872 -29.86 13.77 -1.11
C LYS A 872 -30.45 12.71 -2.06
N GLY A 873 -29.92 11.50 -2.06
CA GLY A 873 -30.39 10.34 -2.80
C GLY A 873 -29.44 9.87 -3.89
N LEU A 874 -28.16 9.64 -3.56
CA LEU A 874 -27.15 9.05 -4.46
C LEU A 874 -26.94 9.87 -5.76
N LEU A 875 -27.05 11.20 -5.69
CA LEU A 875 -27.10 12.05 -6.90
C LEU A 875 -25.80 11.97 -7.71
N GLY A 876 -24.65 12.02 -7.03
CA GLY A 876 -23.33 12.03 -7.65
C GLY A 876 -22.93 10.70 -8.25
N SER A 877 -23.19 9.59 -7.57
CA SER A 877 -22.94 8.25 -8.12
C SER A 877 -23.89 7.92 -9.27
N SER A 878 -25.17 8.35 -9.20
CA SER A 878 -26.09 8.22 -10.34
C SER A 878 -25.54 8.97 -11.55
N TYR A 879 -25.18 10.24 -11.36
CA TYR A 879 -24.64 11.06 -12.44
C TYR A 879 -23.35 10.47 -13.01
N PHE A 880 -22.43 10.00 -12.15
CA PHE A 880 -21.20 9.35 -12.61
C PHE A 880 -21.50 8.12 -13.47
N THR A 881 -22.42 7.24 -13.07
CA THR A 881 -22.71 6.04 -13.85
C THR A 881 -23.50 6.34 -15.14
N ASP A 882 -24.32 7.37 -15.16
CA ASP A 882 -25.07 7.78 -16.35
C ASP A 882 -24.21 8.60 -17.33
N HIS A 883 -23.17 9.27 -16.83
CA HIS A 883 -22.23 10.11 -17.57
C HIS A 883 -20.77 9.78 -17.20
N PRO A 884 -20.29 8.55 -17.44
CA PRO A 884 -19.04 8.08 -16.87
C PRO A 884 -17.82 8.74 -17.54
N LEU A 885 -16.82 9.11 -16.73
CA LEU A 885 -15.55 9.69 -17.21
C LEU A 885 -14.58 8.65 -17.76
N VAL A 886 -14.78 7.37 -17.43
CA VAL A 886 -14.11 6.21 -18.02
C VAL A 886 -15.17 5.19 -18.47
N PRO A 887 -14.94 4.37 -19.50
CA PRO A 887 -15.95 3.38 -19.92
C PRO A 887 -16.29 2.41 -18.77
N LEU A 888 -17.58 2.26 -18.44
CA LEU A 888 -18.01 1.44 -17.30
C LEU A 888 -17.57 -0.02 -17.43
N GLU A 889 -17.54 -0.55 -18.66
CA GLU A 889 -17.09 -1.90 -18.95
C GLU A 889 -15.60 -2.15 -18.65
N LYS A 890 -14.81 -1.08 -18.49
CA LYS A 890 -13.40 -1.13 -18.09
C LYS A 890 -13.21 -1.08 -16.57
N ILE A 891 -14.26 -0.81 -15.80
CA ILE A 891 -14.21 -0.86 -14.34
C ILE A 891 -14.40 -2.31 -13.90
N ASP A 892 -13.38 -2.87 -13.25
CA ASP A 892 -13.34 -4.26 -12.80
C ASP A 892 -14.22 -4.50 -11.58
N CYS A 893 -14.06 -3.65 -10.57
CA CYS A 893 -14.93 -3.57 -9.41
C CYS A 893 -14.96 -2.16 -8.82
N MET A 894 -15.92 -1.94 -7.92
CA MET A 894 -16.06 -0.73 -7.10
C MET A 894 -16.00 -1.11 -5.61
N LEU A 895 -14.97 -0.64 -4.93
CA LEU A 895 -14.79 -0.75 -3.47
C LEU A 895 -15.30 0.52 -2.80
N ASN A 896 -16.50 0.45 -2.24
CA ASN A 896 -17.21 1.57 -1.64
C ASN A 896 -16.98 1.62 -0.13
N ILE A 897 -16.65 2.80 0.38
CA ILE A 897 -16.24 3.02 1.77
C ILE A 897 -17.13 4.08 2.38
N ASP A 898 -17.86 3.72 3.44
CA ASP A 898 -18.77 4.64 4.12
C ASP A 898 -19.06 4.12 5.54
N MET A 899 -19.02 5.03 6.53
CA MET A 899 -19.09 4.76 7.98
C MET A 899 -18.21 3.60 8.45
N ILE A 900 -16.88 3.76 8.46
CA ILE A 900 -15.92 2.71 8.84
C ILE A 900 -15.16 2.94 10.15
N GLY A 901 -15.36 4.09 10.80
CA GLY A 901 -14.62 4.53 11.98
C GLY A 901 -15.24 4.14 13.32
N ARG A 902 -16.47 3.62 13.39
CA ARG A 902 -17.20 3.34 14.65
C ARG A 902 -17.35 1.84 14.96
N ARG A 903 -17.91 1.56 16.15
CA ARG A 903 -18.20 0.22 16.72
C ARG A 903 -16.95 -0.62 17.01
N SER A 904 -17.15 -1.93 17.26
CA SER A 904 -16.08 -2.88 17.62
C SER A 904 -14.96 -2.90 16.57
N THR A 905 -13.71 -2.89 17.06
CA THR A 905 -12.48 -2.93 16.26
C THR A 905 -12.36 -4.17 15.39
N ASP A 906 -13.01 -5.27 15.78
CA ASP A 906 -12.81 -6.58 15.16
C ASP A 906 -13.86 -6.94 14.11
N SER A 907 -14.91 -6.14 13.92
CA SER A 907 -15.98 -6.49 12.98
C SER A 907 -16.28 -5.45 11.91
N LEU A 908 -16.65 -5.94 10.73
CA LEU A 908 -17.00 -5.12 9.57
C LEU A 908 -18.15 -5.77 8.82
N PHE A 909 -19.17 -4.99 8.46
CA PHE A 909 -20.22 -5.47 7.56
C PHE A 909 -19.72 -5.42 6.13
N ILE A 910 -19.91 -6.54 5.43
CA ILE A 910 -19.56 -6.67 4.02
C ILE A 910 -20.86 -6.84 3.22
N ILE A 911 -21.12 -5.89 2.31
CA ILE A 911 -22.35 -5.85 1.54
C ILE A 911 -21.99 -5.89 0.04
N GLY A 912 -22.60 -6.80 -0.71
CA GLY A 912 -22.48 -6.92 -2.17
C GLY A 912 -21.35 -7.81 -2.70
N ALA A 913 -20.35 -8.15 -1.87
CA ALA A 913 -19.10 -8.80 -2.30
C ALA A 913 -19.29 -10.10 -3.09
N ASP A 914 -20.28 -10.91 -2.75
CA ASP A 914 -20.58 -12.22 -3.35
C ASP A 914 -21.74 -12.18 -4.36
N ARG A 915 -22.39 -11.01 -4.54
CA ARG A 915 -23.64 -10.93 -5.29
C ARG A 915 -23.45 -11.01 -6.79
N LEU A 916 -22.41 -10.38 -7.32
CA LEU A 916 -22.11 -10.35 -8.76
C LEU A 916 -20.90 -11.22 -9.13
N SER A 917 -19.89 -11.28 -8.26
CA SER A 917 -18.64 -12.03 -8.47
C SER A 917 -18.23 -12.77 -7.19
N PRO A 918 -18.43 -14.10 -7.11
CA PRO A 918 -17.95 -14.89 -5.96
C PRO A 918 -16.43 -14.81 -5.76
N GLU A 919 -15.69 -14.54 -6.83
CA GLU A 919 -14.24 -14.30 -6.80
C GLU A 919 -13.86 -13.07 -5.98
N LEU A 920 -14.64 -11.98 -6.08
CA LEU A 920 -14.43 -10.77 -5.30
C LEU A 920 -14.55 -11.03 -3.79
N ASP A 921 -15.58 -11.76 -3.36
CA ASP A 921 -15.75 -12.17 -1.96
C ASP A 921 -14.59 -13.08 -1.50
N LYS A 922 -14.18 -14.02 -2.34
CA LYS A 922 -13.05 -14.91 -2.05
C LYS A 922 -11.76 -14.11 -1.82
N ILE A 923 -11.44 -13.16 -2.70
CA ILE A 923 -10.26 -12.30 -2.57
C ILE A 923 -10.35 -11.49 -1.27
N ASN A 924 -11.50 -10.89 -0.98
CA ASN A 924 -11.73 -10.11 0.24
C ASN A 924 -11.49 -10.96 1.52
N ARG A 925 -11.94 -12.22 1.54
CA ARG A 925 -11.72 -13.14 2.67
C ARG A 925 -10.27 -13.62 2.78
N GLU A 926 -9.62 -13.88 1.65
CA GLU A 926 -8.21 -14.28 1.63
C GLU A 926 -7.32 -13.18 2.22
N VAL A 927 -7.46 -11.95 1.73
CA VAL A 927 -6.73 -10.78 2.26
C VAL A 927 -7.00 -10.63 3.77
N ASN A 928 -8.26 -10.76 4.18
CA ASN A 928 -8.60 -10.67 5.59
C ASN A 928 -7.91 -11.75 6.43
N LYS A 929 -7.91 -13.01 5.97
CA LYS A 929 -7.24 -14.11 6.65
C LYS A 929 -5.73 -13.91 6.74
N GLU A 930 -5.13 -13.36 5.69
CA GLU A 930 -3.69 -13.16 5.58
C GLU A 930 -3.20 -11.96 6.42
N GLU A 931 -4.03 -10.93 6.59
CA GLU A 931 -3.52 -9.61 7.00
C GLU A 931 -4.23 -8.95 8.17
N THR A 932 -5.53 -9.15 8.35
CA THR A 932 -6.31 -8.37 9.32
C THR A 932 -7.05 -9.18 10.34
N GLY A 933 -7.53 -10.39 10.02
CA GLY A 933 -8.26 -11.24 10.95
C GLY A 933 -9.55 -10.63 11.49
N MET A 934 -10.24 -9.77 10.72
CA MET A 934 -11.53 -9.18 11.09
C MET A 934 -12.67 -10.19 10.93
N VAL A 935 -13.70 -10.05 11.75
CA VAL A 935 -14.96 -10.78 11.65
C VAL A 935 -15.87 -10.08 10.64
N PHE A 936 -16.07 -10.70 9.48
CA PHE A 936 -17.01 -10.20 8.48
C PHE A 936 -18.44 -10.64 8.76
N ASP A 937 -19.35 -9.67 8.88
CA ASP A 937 -20.78 -9.88 9.06
C ASP A 937 -21.53 -9.55 7.77
N TYR A 938 -22.25 -10.53 7.23
CA TYR A 938 -23.00 -10.43 5.97
C TYR A 938 -24.50 -10.22 6.18
N ARG A 939 -24.99 -9.96 7.40
CA ARG A 939 -26.44 -9.87 7.68
C ARG A 939 -27.16 -8.83 6.83
N TYR A 940 -26.50 -7.71 6.53
CA TYR A 940 -27.04 -6.63 5.69
C TYR A 940 -26.88 -6.89 4.18
N ASN A 941 -26.18 -7.96 3.82
CA ASN A 941 -26.08 -8.45 2.46
C ASN A 941 -27.25 -9.36 2.06
N ALA A 942 -28.15 -9.73 2.99
CA ALA A 942 -29.31 -10.56 2.70
C ALA A 942 -30.31 -9.83 1.75
N PRO A 943 -30.87 -10.49 0.72
CA PRO A 943 -31.86 -9.87 -0.18
C PRO A 943 -33.14 -9.38 0.51
N ASP A 944 -33.47 -9.97 1.66
CA ASP A 944 -34.65 -9.70 2.48
C ASP A 944 -34.33 -8.88 3.74
N ASP A 945 -33.10 -8.32 3.87
CA ASP A 945 -32.78 -7.37 4.93
C ASP A 945 -33.79 -6.20 4.91
N PRO A 946 -34.51 -5.96 6.01
CA PRO A 946 -35.56 -4.94 6.02
C PRO A 946 -35.08 -3.51 5.92
N ASN A 947 -33.80 -3.28 6.20
CA ASN A 947 -33.20 -1.96 6.06
C ASN A 947 -32.72 -1.71 4.62
N ASN A 948 -32.59 -2.77 3.82
CA ASN A 948 -32.19 -2.78 2.42
C ASN A 948 -30.87 -2.02 2.18
N PHE A 949 -29.87 -2.19 3.05
CA PHE A 949 -28.60 -1.44 2.98
C PHE A 949 -27.85 -1.63 1.65
N TYR A 950 -28.05 -2.77 0.96
CA TYR A 950 -27.53 -3.01 -0.38
C TYR A 950 -27.92 -1.94 -1.43
N ARG A 951 -28.99 -1.15 -1.19
CA ARG A 951 -29.44 -0.11 -2.14
C ARG A 951 -29.27 1.32 -1.62
N ARG A 952 -28.52 1.49 -0.52
CA ARG A 952 -28.53 2.73 0.28
C ARG A 952 -27.22 3.52 0.29
N SER A 953 -26.25 3.17 -0.56
CA SER A 953 -25.00 3.92 -0.71
C SER A 953 -24.53 3.83 -2.17
N ASP A 954 -23.47 4.55 -2.54
CA ASP A 954 -23.07 4.84 -3.93
C ASP A 954 -22.76 3.59 -4.76
N HIS A 955 -22.22 2.53 -4.14
CA HIS A 955 -21.97 1.23 -4.77
C HIS A 955 -23.15 0.69 -5.59
N TYR A 956 -24.38 0.95 -5.14
CA TYR A 956 -25.58 0.41 -5.79
C TYR A 956 -25.79 0.96 -7.21
N MET A 957 -25.30 2.17 -7.51
CA MET A 957 -25.34 2.72 -8.87
C MET A 957 -24.45 1.89 -9.81
N TYR A 958 -23.26 1.49 -9.38
CA TYR A 958 -22.33 0.64 -10.14
C TYR A 958 -22.87 -0.78 -10.33
N ALA A 959 -23.42 -1.38 -9.26
CA ALA A 959 -23.97 -2.73 -9.30
C ALA A 959 -25.12 -2.89 -10.32
N ARG A 960 -25.93 -1.82 -10.53
CA ARG A 960 -27.00 -1.81 -11.55
C ARG A 960 -26.48 -1.96 -12.99
N TYR A 961 -25.24 -1.57 -13.24
CA TYR A 961 -24.55 -1.74 -14.52
C TYR A 961 -23.72 -3.04 -14.61
N GLY A 962 -23.80 -3.92 -13.60
CA GLY A 962 -23.12 -5.22 -13.60
C GLY A 962 -21.62 -5.13 -13.23
N ILE A 963 -21.21 -4.08 -12.53
CA ILE A 963 -19.87 -3.93 -11.95
C ILE A 963 -19.90 -4.58 -10.55
N PRO A 964 -19.06 -5.60 -10.26
CA PRO A 964 -18.87 -6.15 -8.92
C PRO A 964 -18.57 -5.08 -7.88
N VAL A 965 -19.16 -5.19 -6.69
CA VAL A 965 -19.01 -4.18 -5.63
C VAL A 965 -18.76 -4.80 -4.28
N ILE A 966 -17.99 -4.11 -3.43
CA ILE A 966 -18.01 -4.30 -1.99
C ILE A 966 -18.39 -2.96 -1.35
N PHE A 967 -19.37 -2.98 -0.46
CA PHE A 967 -19.63 -1.88 0.46
C PHE A 967 -19.15 -2.28 1.85
N TYR A 968 -18.09 -1.59 2.30
CA TYR A 968 -17.50 -1.71 3.63
C TYR A 968 -18.20 -0.76 4.60
N PHE A 969 -18.79 -1.30 5.66
CA PHE A 969 -19.69 -0.56 6.55
C PHE A 969 -19.55 -1.03 8.00
N SER A 970 -19.55 -0.12 8.98
CA SER A 970 -19.54 -0.47 10.41
C SER A 970 -20.93 -0.46 11.06
N GLY A 971 -21.98 -0.08 10.34
CA GLY A 971 -23.33 -0.01 10.87
C GLY A 971 -23.67 1.34 11.52
N THR A 972 -24.96 1.68 11.54
CA THR A 972 -25.44 2.95 12.11
C THR A 972 -25.24 3.06 13.63
N HIS A 973 -25.07 4.24 14.18
CA HIS A 973 -24.95 4.46 15.64
C HIS A 973 -25.89 5.58 16.12
N GLU A 974 -25.92 5.83 17.43
CA GLU A 974 -26.78 6.84 18.08
C GLU A 974 -26.57 8.26 17.55
N ASP A 975 -25.35 8.58 17.11
CA ASP A 975 -24.97 9.87 16.51
C ASP A 975 -25.21 9.94 15.00
N TYR A 976 -25.67 8.87 14.35
CA TYR A 976 -25.92 8.88 12.90
C TYR A 976 -26.91 9.99 12.51
N HIS A 977 -26.52 10.84 11.55
CA HIS A 977 -27.24 12.06 11.16
C HIS A 977 -27.51 13.03 12.33
N ARG A 978 -26.61 13.12 13.31
CA ARG A 978 -26.69 14.05 14.46
C ARG A 978 -25.51 15.02 14.43
N PRO A 979 -25.66 16.20 15.07
CA PRO A 979 -24.54 17.14 15.19
C PRO A 979 -23.43 16.64 16.11
N THR A 980 -23.65 15.52 16.79
CA THR A 980 -22.70 14.88 17.70
C THR A 980 -21.88 13.78 17.03
N ASP A 981 -21.95 13.64 15.70
CA ASP A 981 -21.09 12.73 14.93
C ASP A 981 -19.72 13.40 14.70
N ASP A 982 -18.92 13.42 15.76
CA ASP A 982 -17.67 14.16 15.86
C ASP A 982 -16.43 13.26 15.92
N VAL A 983 -15.28 13.84 15.62
CA VAL A 983 -14.00 13.15 15.45
C VAL A 983 -13.56 12.40 16.71
N GLU A 984 -13.86 12.91 17.92
CA GLU A 984 -13.44 12.25 19.17
C GLU A 984 -14.12 10.89 19.39
N LYS A 985 -15.18 10.59 18.64
CA LYS A 985 -15.94 9.35 18.75
C LYS A 985 -15.45 8.25 17.82
N ILE A 986 -14.46 8.55 16.98
CA ILE A 986 -13.90 7.63 16.00
C ILE A 986 -12.88 6.70 16.66
N ASN A 987 -13.01 5.41 16.37
CA ASN A 987 -12.03 4.40 16.71
C ASN A 987 -10.95 4.36 15.62
N PHE A 988 -9.90 5.15 15.78
CA PHE A 988 -8.82 5.25 14.80
C PHE A 988 -8.02 3.95 14.59
N GLU A 989 -8.00 3.07 15.58
CA GLU A 989 -7.41 1.74 15.42
C GLU A 989 -8.20 0.88 14.43
N LYS A 990 -9.52 0.86 14.58
CA LYS A 990 -10.40 0.22 13.61
C LYS A 990 -10.26 0.87 12.25
N PHE A 991 -10.31 2.20 12.22
CA PHE A 991 -10.29 2.99 11.00
C PHE A 991 -9.04 2.69 10.15
N GLU A 992 -7.86 2.67 10.77
CA GLU A 992 -6.59 2.28 10.14
C GLU A 992 -6.62 0.85 9.63
N ARG A 993 -7.07 -0.11 10.45
CA ARG A 993 -7.11 -1.53 10.09
C ARG A 993 -8.03 -1.81 8.91
N VAL A 994 -9.21 -1.19 8.89
CA VAL A 994 -10.17 -1.29 7.78
C VAL A 994 -9.62 -0.63 6.53
N THR A 995 -9.03 0.57 6.63
CA THR A 995 -8.45 1.28 5.47
C THR A 995 -7.32 0.47 4.81
N ARG A 996 -6.42 -0.11 5.62
CA ARG A 996 -5.37 -1.02 5.14
C ARG A 996 -5.91 -2.28 4.47
N HIS A 997 -6.99 -2.85 5.00
CA HIS A 997 -7.66 -4.00 4.39
C HIS A 997 -8.18 -3.66 2.99
N ILE A 998 -8.92 -2.55 2.87
CA ILE A 998 -9.53 -2.12 1.61
C ILE A 998 -8.45 -1.82 0.56
N TYR A 999 -7.36 -1.14 0.97
CA TYR A 999 -6.17 -0.94 0.12
C TYR A 999 -5.64 -2.26 -0.44
N SER A 1000 -5.44 -3.25 0.43
CA SER A 1000 -4.81 -4.52 0.08
C SER A 1000 -5.69 -5.38 -0.83
N VAL A 1001 -7.02 -5.35 -0.63
CA VAL A 1001 -8.00 -5.96 -1.54
C VAL A 1001 -7.90 -5.33 -2.93
N GLY A 1002 -7.96 -4.00 -3.02
CA GLY A 1002 -7.89 -3.32 -4.32
C GLY A 1002 -6.54 -3.50 -5.01
N PHE A 1003 -5.44 -3.48 -4.27
CA PHE A 1003 -4.10 -3.78 -4.79
C PHE A 1003 -4.01 -5.21 -5.36
N LYS A 1004 -4.56 -6.20 -4.65
CA LYS A 1004 -4.59 -7.60 -5.14
C LYS A 1004 -5.39 -7.73 -6.43
N ILE A 1005 -6.57 -7.11 -6.51
CA ILE A 1005 -7.42 -7.12 -7.72
C ILE A 1005 -6.73 -6.40 -8.88
N ALA A 1006 -6.10 -5.25 -8.63
CA ALA A 1006 -5.44 -4.46 -9.66
C ALA A 1006 -4.23 -5.18 -10.30
N ASN A 1007 -3.76 -6.28 -9.70
CA ASN A 1007 -2.62 -7.07 -10.18
C ASN A 1007 -3.00 -8.46 -10.72
N LEU A 1008 -4.29 -8.83 -10.73
CA LEU A 1008 -4.76 -10.02 -11.43
C LEU A 1008 -4.42 -9.95 -12.92
N ASP A 1009 -4.17 -11.07 -13.58
CA ASP A 1009 -3.97 -11.14 -15.03
C ASP A 1009 -5.29 -11.07 -15.83
N HIS A 1010 -6.44 -11.11 -15.15
CA HIS A 1010 -7.78 -11.03 -15.71
C HIS A 1010 -8.69 -10.12 -14.88
N MET A 1011 -9.81 -9.67 -15.48
CA MET A 1011 -10.90 -9.00 -14.76
C MET A 1011 -11.75 -10.04 -14.03
N LEU A 1012 -12.34 -9.63 -12.90
CA LEU A 1012 -13.20 -10.45 -12.07
C LEU A 1012 -14.36 -11.04 -12.87
N LYS A 1013 -14.59 -12.34 -12.69
CA LYS A 1013 -15.69 -13.03 -13.37
C LYS A 1013 -17.03 -12.63 -12.75
N VAL A 1014 -17.97 -12.18 -13.60
CA VAL A 1014 -19.35 -11.87 -13.20
C VAL A 1014 -20.25 -13.07 -13.49
N GLU A 1015 -20.87 -13.64 -12.46
CA GLU A 1015 -21.70 -14.85 -12.59
C GLU A 1015 -23.21 -14.57 -12.47
N LYS A 1016 -23.57 -13.46 -11.82
CA LYS A 1016 -24.95 -13.03 -11.58
C LYS A 1016 -25.03 -11.55 -11.91
N GLY A 1017 -26.01 -11.13 -12.71
CA GLY A 1017 -26.15 -9.73 -13.13
C GLY A 1017 -26.92 -9.56 -14.44
N PRO A 1018 -27.27 -8.32 -14.84
CA PRO A 1018 -27.91 -8.07 -16.13
C PRO A 1018 -27.03 -8.60 -17.27
N LYS A 1019 -27.63 -9.36 -18.21
CA LYS A 1019 -26.93 -10.20 -19.22
C LYS A 1019 -26.01 -9.46 -20.22
N LYS A 1020 -25.80 -8.14 -20.11
CA LYS A 1020 -24.82 -7.38 -20.91
C LYS A 1020 -24.28 -6.18 -20.13
N ARG A 1021 -22.96 -6.13 -19.90
CA ARG A 1021 -22.23 -4.87 -19.64
C ARG A 1021 -22.36 -4.04 -20.92
N GLY A 1022 -23.04 -2.89 -20.86
CA GLY A 1022 -23.17 -1.97 -21.99
C GLY A 1022 -24.29 -2.29 -23.00
N LYS A 1023 -25.48 -1.73 -22.72
CA LYS A 1023 -26.52 -1.19 -23.61
C LYS A 1023 -27.88 -1.38 -22.94
N ILE A 1024 -28.17 -0.55 -21.92
CA ILE A 1024 -29.58 -0.20 -21.68
C ILE A 1024 -29.98 0.66 -22.87
N LYS A 1025 -30.95 0.15 -23.64
CA LYS A 1025 -31.56 0.85 -24.76
C LYS A 1025 -31.98 2.25 -24.30
N THR A 1026 -31.51 3.26 -25.02
CA THR A 1026 -32.26 4.49 -25.23
C THR A 1026 -33.58 4.13 -25.91
N GLU A 1027 -34.61 3.79 -25.14
CA GLU A 1027 -35.99 3.98 -25.57
C GLU A 1027 -36.46 5.32 -24.99
N ARG A 1028 -36.85 6.19 -25.92
CA ARG A 1028 -37.09 7.63 -25.80
C ARG A 1028 -38.22 7.98 -24.84
#